data_AF-A0A1Y3U6X5-F1
#
_entry.id   AF-A0A1Y3U6X5-F1
#
_cell.length_a   1.000
_cell.length_b   1.000
_cell.length_c   1.000
_cell.angle_alpha   90.00
_cell.angle_beta   90.00
_cell.angle_gamma   90.00
#
_symmetry.space_group_name_H-M   'P 1'
#
loop_
_entity.id
_entity.type
_entity.pdbx_description
1 polymer ?
#
loop_
_entity_poly.entity_id
_entity_poly.type
_entity_poly.pdbx_seq_one_letter_code
_entity_poly.pdbx_strand_id
1 'polypeptide(L)'
;MKMPRTLFRKTNVKIALLLAIVAVSMVVMGVLLSGMQESLSRSSYDTEMEEEASELKELLASAEEEASQNKETFDDIYQSKAMSVAFMAANDAGFEATDAKMAEYRQLLDVDNVLVVKSDGTIVAKAAETKANFSYARFNYLRECLATGEPSRAVEIELPGEDWLCRYYAARLDADTMVVIEQNPEELRLLDAETSSTESVLRNISVGQNGYVFALSAQTYLIEYHPDADLVGRDALDAGIDVAKLEDGAVAQLTLDGEELYCRVSLIGDTYYVCAVPESDMAASRMVTVAVILFVFFAVIATVTLYGIFVMRQEERDGHANDHLVRVGRLRYNREVGKRAAIFTLVGFIAIVAVSFYMQTLFALSTQSVVNKERASSIAETIDRVNDRADELTVQYDERYLSKARVAAYILEANPALATKPKMQELADVLQVSGVYLFDGSGSMMVSNAPYEHFSLSTDETDQSFAFWQLLQGVDSYVQEPTEDEMTGELVQYIGVATYDDAGYTNGFVQVMVHAGRLEELLRSVQIDHVLDGVKAGSGGFAFAVSKADGTISYYPDASIQGKQATEVGLKESQIRGGYDDYITIGGETFYASSVETPDYFVYVAGPEGELMAQRLPLTLATGLIALSCLAVVFCLIAFEPEHMPAPLRSMTEDPSADRVFEIETPSGRRTRTESAASRWLNRSLDWSHMTPEQKLGYVLRLFVGVSVVAVFFSVLFKDQIFGTNSVFGYILGGGWERGLNIFALTASVMTACVIFTLSWVVQKVLHLLSDALSARGETVCRLLVSLTKYGAILGTLYWCLATVGVDTGTLLASAGLLTLAISFGAKDLVTDLLSGLFIIFEGEFRVGDTISVGTNTGTVMEIGIRTTKINDGNDNVIVLRNSAISNVVNRTKLDSFATIDVEVSVGEDLPHLENVLKEALPRIAERQPMILDGPFYRGIVALSTSTMTIRVIARCSEKNRSALERNLKREMRLLLTRHDIAPYQLQFEHDEDDHSPLSEGEADELEGADSFVESQDASIGKYDEKRAKKDKDPDARPEA
;
A
#
# COMPACT_ATOMS: atom_id res chain seq x y z
N MET A 1 57.75 -1.88 34.51
CA MET A 1 57.31 -1.89 35.92
C MET A 1 55.99 -2.66 35.99
N LYS A 2 55.92 -3.79 36.71
CA LYS A 2 54.77 -4.72 36.72
C LYS A 2 53.60 -4.13 37.53
N MET A 3 52.47 -3.85 36.87
CA MET A 3 51.18 -3.58 37.55
C MET A 3 50.77 -4.78 38.42
N PRO A 4 50.13 -4.58 39.58
CA PRO A 4 49.72 -5.67 40.45
C PRO A 4 48.58 -6.49 39.83
N ARG A 5 48.86 -7.77 39.53
CA ARG A 5 47.91 -8.78 39.00
C ARG A 5 46.64 -9.00 39.85
N THR A 6 46.59 -8.46 41.07
CA THR A 6 45.49 -8.66 42.04
C THR A 6 44.28 -7.76 41.82
N LEU A 7 44.45 -6.57 41.21
CA LEU A 7 43.35 -5.68 40.85
C LEU A 7 42.57 -6.20 39.64
N PHE A 8 43.27 -6.53 38.54
CA PHE A 8 42.68 -7.09 37.31
C PHE A 8 41.82 -8.35 37.53
N ARG A 9 42.18 -9.22 38.48
CA ARG A 9 41.41 -10.44 38.77
C ARG A 9 40.05 -10.15 39.39
N LYS A 10 39.90 -9.05 40.15
CA LYS A 10 38.66 -8.69 40.87
C LYS A 10 37.62 -8.05 39.95
N THR A 11 38.05 -7.13 39.10
CA THR A 11 37.22 -6.50 38.06
C THR A 11 36.67 -7.54 37.10
N ASN A 12 37.51 -8.49 36.68
CA ASN A 12 37.09 -9.57 35.79
C ASN A 12 36.04 -10.48 36.44
N VAL A 13 36.11 -10.73 37.75
CA VAL A 13 35.07 -11.48 38.49
C VAL A 13 33.76 -10.70 38.54
N LYS A 14 33.82 -9.38 38.79
CA LYS A 14 32.64 -8.51 38.80
C LYS A 14 31.99 -8.37 37.41
N ILE A 15 32.80 -8.28 36.35
CA ILE A 15 32.34 -8.31 34.96
C ILE A 15 31.69 -9.66 34.64
N ALA A 16 32.29 -10.78 35.04
CA ALA A 16 31.70 -12.10 34.84
C ALA A 16 30.35 -12.25 35.57
N LEU A 17 30.22 -11.71 36.78
CA LEU A 17 28.96 -11.68 37.52
C LEU A 17 27.89 -10.84 36.81
N LEU A 18 28.24 -9.66 36.30
CA LEU A 18 27.34 -8.79 35.54
C LEU A 18 26.83 -9.49 34.27
N LEU A 19 27.73 -10.14 33.51
CA LEU A 19 27.35 -10.90 32.31
C LEU A 19 26.46 -12.11 32.64
N ALA A 20 26.75 -12.81 33.74
CA ALA A 20 25.91 -13.92 34.21
C ALA A 20 24.49 -13.44 34.58
N ILE A 21 24.37 -12.29 35.23
CA ILE A 21 23.06 -11.71 35.59
C ILE A 21 22.28 -11.27 34.37
N VAL A 22 22.93 -10.69 33.36
CA VAL A 22 22.27 -10.39 32.08
C VAL A 22 21.72 -11.67 31.45
N ALA A 23 22.51 -12.75 31.38
CA ALA A 23 22.05 -14.03 30.83
C ALA A 23 20.89 -14.64 31.65
N VAL A 24 20.98 -14.66 32.98
CA VAL A 24 19.91 -15.17 33.85
C VAL A 24 18.65 -14.32 33.71
N SER A 25 18.78 -12.99 33.68
CA SER A 25 17.63 -12.09 33.50
C SER A 25 16.92 -12.33 32.17
N MET A 26 17.64 -12.73 31.13
CA MET A 26 17.04 -13.05 29.84
C MET A 26 16.25 -14.34 29.84
N VAL A 27 16.79 -15.39 30.47
CA VAL A 27 16.06 -16.66 30.63
C VAL A 27 14.81 -16.45 31.50
N VAL A 28 14.93 -15.73 32.61
CA VAL A 28 13.80 -15.44 33.51
C VAL A 28 12.73 -14.63 32.79
N MET A 29 13.11 -13.56 32.08
CA MET A 29 12.17 -12.74 31.31
C MET A 29 11.48 -13.57 30.22
N GLY A 30 12.22 -14.39 29.46
CA GLY A 30 11.66 -15.22 28.40
C GLY A 30 10.65 -16.25 28.91
N VAL A 31 10.97 -16.96 29.99
CA VAL A 31 10.07 -17.96 30.60
C VAL A 31 8.81 -17.31 31.17
N LEU A 32 8.95 -16.20 31.90
CA LEU A 32 7.80 -15.50 32.48
C LEU A 32 6.90 -14.90 31.40
N LEU A 33 7.48 -14.25 30.39
CA LEU A 33 6.72 -13.69 29.26
C LEU A 33 5.95 -14.77 28.51
N SER A 34 6.62 -15.87 28.17
CA SER A 34 6.00 -16.98 27.46
C SER A 34 4.84 -17.59 28.26
N GLY A 35 5.04 -17.82 29.57
CA GLY A 35 3.99 -18.37 30.43
C GLY A 35 2.81 -17.41 30.63
N MET A 36 3.08 -16.11 30.80
CA MET A 36 2.01 -15.11 30.92
C MET A 36 1.21 -14.98 29.62
N GLN A 37 1.88 -14.94 28.47
CA GLN A 37 1.19 -14.88 27.18
C GLN A 37 0.36 -16.13 26.91
N GLU A 38 0.84 -17.31 27.30
CA GLU A 38 0.06 -18.54 27.21
C GLU A 38 -1.22 -18.47 28.06
N SER A 39 -1.10 -18.03 29.32
CA SER A 39 -2.26 -17.92 30.21
C SER A 39 -3.29 -16.90 29.73
N LEU A 40 -2.83 -15.75 29.19
CA LEU A 40 -3.71 -14.71 28.66
C LEU A 40 -4.41 -15.18 27.38
N SER A 41 -3.67 -15.80 26.47
CA SER A 41 -4.22 -16.33 25.22
C SER A 41 -5.25 -17.42 25.49
N ARG A 42 -4.96 -18.39 26.37
CA ARG A 42 -5.93 -19.43 26.78
C ARG A 42 -7.16 -18.85 27.46
N SER A 43 -6.98 -17.89 28.36
CA SER A 43 -8.12 -17.25 29.04
C SER A 43 -9.02 -16.50 28.06
N SER A 44 -8.45 -15.88 27.01
CA SER A 44 -9.22 -15.18 25.98
C SER A 44 -10.06 -16.15 25.16
N TYR A 45 -9.44 -17.21 24.64
CA TYR A 45 -10.16 -18.23 23.87
C TYR A 45 -11.18 -18.98 24.71
N ASP A 46 -10.91 -19.18 26.01
CA ASP A 46 -11.88 -19.85 26.89
C ASP A 46 -13.15 -19.02 27.10
N THR A 47 -13.02 -17.69 27.26
CA THR A 47 -14.20 -16.79 27.32
C THR A 47 -14.96 -16.78 26.00
N GLU A 48 -14.27 -16.68 24.87
CA GLU A 48 -14.89 -16.71 23.54
C GLU A 48 -15.63 -18.04 23.29
N MET A 49 -14.98 -19.18 23.57
CA MET A 49 -15.62 -20.50 23.44
C MET A 49 -16.81 -20.68 24.38
N GLU A 50 -16.82 -20.05 25.56
CA GLU A 50 -17.95 -20.10 26.49
C GLU A 50 -19.19 -19.40 25.94
N GLU A 51 -19.00 -18.21 25.35
CA GLU A 51 -20.08 -17.43 24.75
C GLU A 51 -20.69 -18.19 23.57
N GLU A 52 -19.87 -18.64 22.61
CA GLU A 52 -20.30 -19.42 21.45
C GLU A 52 -21.02 -20.72 21.86
N ALA A 53 -20.48 -21.43 22.85
CA ALA A 53 -21.09 -22.64 23.40
C ALA A 53 -22.46 -22.38 24.04
N SER A 54 -22.65 -21.24 24.69
CA SER A 54 -23.89 -20.91 25.38
C SER A 54 -25.04 -20.58 24.41
N GLU A 55 -24.72 -20.00 23.25
CA GLU A 55 -25.67 -19.62 22.21
C GLU A 55 -26.01 -20.77 21.27
N LEU A 56 -25.08 -21.69 21.07
CA LEU A 56 -25.23 -22.82 20.17
C LEU A 56 -26.53 -23.61 20.41
N LYS A 57 -26.97 -23.74 21.67
CA LYS A 57 -28.23 -24.43 21.98
C LYS A 57 -29.47 -23.75 21.39
N GLU A 58 -29.51 -22.42 21.42
CA GLU A 58 -30.64 -21.65 20.88
C GLU A 58 -30.61 -21.65 19.35
N LEU A 59 -29.42 -21.52 18.75
CA LEU A 59 -29.21 -21.62 17.31
C LEU A 59 -29.65 -22.97 16.75
N LEU A 60 -29.24 -24.08 17.39
CA LEU A 60 -29.64 -25.42 16.97
C LEU A 60 -31.14 -25.67 17.12
N ALA A 61 -31.77 -25.13 18.17
CA ALA A 61 -33.22 -25.25 18.36
C ALA A 61 -33.99 -24.46 17.30
N SER A 62 -33.53 -23.26 16.94
CA SER A 62 -34.11 -22.46 15.86
C SER A 62 -34.01 -23.16 14.51
N ALA A 63 -32.85 -23.75 14.21
CA ALA A 63 -32.64 -24.51 12.99
C ALA A 63 -33.55 -25.76 12.93
N GLU A 64 -33.74 -26.48 14.03
CA GLU A 64 -34.67 -27.63 14.07
C GLU A 64 -36.13 -27.22 13.82
N GLU A 65 -36.56 -26.07 14.35
CA GLU A 65 -37.89 -25.51 14.09
C GLU A 65 -38.06 -25.12 12.61
N GLU A 66 -37.05 -24.50 12.01
CA GLU A 66 -37.03 -24.14 10.59
C GLU A 66 -37.11 -25.37 9.67
N ALA A 67 -36.32 -26.42 9.95
CA ALA A 67 -36.37 -27.69 9.23
C ALA A 67 -37.78 -28.31 9.25
N SER A 68 -38.45 -28.24 10.40
CA SER A 68 -39.83 -28.74 10.54
C SER A 68 -40.80 -27.95 9.67
N GLN A 69 -40.67 -26.62 9.62
CA GLN A 69 -41.52 -25.74 8.81
C GLN A 69 -41.28 -25.93 7.30
N ASN A 70 -40.02 -26.09 6.87
CA ASN A 70 -39.65 -26.38 5.48
C ASN A 70 -40.32 -27.68 5.00
N LYS A 71 -40.28 -28.72 5.84
CA LYS A 71 -40.89 -30.02 5.55
C LYS A 71 -42.41 -29.99 5.49
N GLU A 72 -43.06 -29.30 6.43
CA GLU A 72 -44.51 -29.11 6.42
C GLU A 72 -44.96 -28.40 5.13
N THR A 73 -44.25 -27.32 4.76
CA THR A 73 -44.50 -26.57 3.53
C THR A 73 -44.32 -27.43 2.28
N PHE A 74 -43.26 -28.24 2.22
CA PHE A 74 -43.04 -29.17 1.11
C PHE A 74 -44.18 -30.19 1.02
N ASP A 75 -44.61 -30.75 2.16
CA ASP A 75 -45.69 -31.74 2.20
C ASP A 75 -47.04 -31.17 1.73
N ASP A 76 -47.40 -29.95 2.17
CA ASP A 76 -48.64 -29.27 1.77
C ASP A 76 -48.74 -29.10 0.24
N ILE A 77 -47.62 -28.75 -0.41
CA ILE A 77 -47.56 -28.54 -1.86
C ILE A 77 -47.94 -29.81 -2.61
N TYR A 78 -47.32 -30.95 -2.30
CA TYR A 78 -47.57 -32.19 -3.03
C TYR A 78 -48.89 -32.85 -2.63
N GLN A 79 -49.38 -32.62 -1.41
CA GLN A 79 -50.75 -32.97 -1.03
C GLN A 79 -51.77 -32.20 -1.88
N SER A 80 -51.59 -30.89 -2.08
CA SER A 80 -52.43 -30.06 -2.95
C SER A 80 -52.42 -30.56 -4.42
N LYS A 81 -51.26 -30.97 -4.93
CA LYS A 81 -51.15 -31.60 -6.26
C LYS A 81 -51.95 -32.90 -6.35
N ALA A 82 -51.90 -33.76 -5.33
CA ALA A 82 -52.72 -34.97 -5.27
C ALA A 82 -54.23 -34.65 -5.22
N MET A 83 -54.62 -33.68 -4.39
CA MET A 83 -56.01 -33.23 -4.29
C MET A 83 -56.53 -32.62 -5.61
N SER A 84 -55.67 -31.98 -6.40
CA SER A 84 -56.05 -31.41 -7.70
C SER A 84 -56.51 -32.49 -8.67
N VAL A 85 -55.85 -33.65 -8.69
CA VAL A 85 -56.29 -34.80 -9.49
C VAL A 85 -57.57 -35.41 -8.94
N ALA A 86 -57.70 -35.48 -7.61
CA ALA A 86 -58.95 -35.91 -6.99
C ALA A 86 -60.13 -34.98 -7.33
N PHE A 87 -59.90 -33.67 -7.36
CA PHE A 87 -60.89 -32.68 -7.77
C PHE A 87 -61.27 -32.84 -9.24
N MET A 88 -60.30 -33.08 -10.13
CA MET A 88 -60.56 -33.38 -11.54
C MET A 88 -61.47 -34.60 -11.69
N ALA A 89 -61.20 -35.67 -10.94
CA ALA A 89 -62.00 -36.89 -10.95
C ALA A 89 -63.41 -36.70 -10.41
N ALA A 90 -63.57 -35.94 -9.31
CA ALA A 90 -64.86 -35.70 -8.68
C ALA A 90 -65.80 -34.79 -9.48
N ASN A 91 -65.24 -33.96 -10.38
CA ASN A 91 -65.97 -32.93 -11.10
C ASN A 91 -66.02 -33.16 -12.63
N ASP A 92 -65.64 -34.35 -13.11
CA ASP A 92 -65.62 -34.70 -14.54
C ASP A 92 -64.80 -33.70 -15.40
N ALA A 93 -63.69 -33.20 -14.83
CA ALA A 93 -62.81 -32.23 -15.49
C ALA A 93 -61.65 -32.95 -16.20
N GLY A 94 -62.00 -33.79 -17.17
CA GLY A 94 -61.02 -34.47 -18.03
C GLY A 94 -60.20 -35.57 -17.36
N PHE A 95 -60.69 -36.15 -16.26
CA PHE A 95 -60.05 -37.27 -15.56
C PHE A 95 -60.28 -38.63 -16.23
N GLU A 96 -59.20 -39.34 -16.57
CA GLU A 96 -59.25 -40.77 -16.90
C GLU A 96 -58.09 -41.54 -16.24
N ALA A 97 -58.37 -42.72 -15.70
CA ALA A 97 -57.35 -43.59 -15.12
C ALA A 97 -56.63 -44.40 -16.22
N THR A 98 -55.90 -43.71 -17.10
CA THR A 98 -55.05 -44.30 -18.15
C THR A 98 -53.62 -43.79 -18.06
N ASP A 99 -52.65 -44.59 -18.49
CA ASP A 99 -51.23 -44.19 -18.46
C ASP A 99 -50.97 -42.90 -19.27
N ALA A 100 -51.70 -42.70 -20.37
CA ALA A 100 -51.61 -41.49 -21.19
C ALA A 100 -52.06 -40.24 -20.42
N LYS A 101 -53.18 -40.31 -19.68
CA LYS A 101 -53.63 -39.20 -18.83
C LYS A 101 -52.73 -38.99 -17.62
N MET A 102 -52.17 -40.05 -17.03
CA MET A 102 -51.19 -39.89 -15.96
C MET A 102 -49.92 -39.17 -16.45
N ALA A 103 -49.46 -39.45 -17.68
CA ALA A 103 -48.34 -38.73 -18.29
C ALA A 103 -48.64 -37.25 -18.54
N GLU A 104 -49.88 -36.91 -18.91
CA GLU A 104 -50.36 -35.53 -19.04
C GLU A 104 -50.40 -34.83 -17.67
N TYR A 105 -50.99 -35.46 -16.63
CA TYR A 105 -51.02 -34.89 -15.29
C TYR A 105 -49.64 -34.73 -14.68
N ARG A 106 -48.72 -35.64 -14.99
CA ARG A 106 -47.32 -35.52 -14.59
C ARG A 106 -46.69 -34.21 -15.09
N GLN A 107 -46.94 -33.85 -16.36
CA GLN A 107 -46.46 -32.60 -16.94
C GLN A 107 -47.21 -31.39 -16.38
N LEU A 108 -48.53 -31.49 -16.20
CA LEU A 108 -49.37 -30.40 -15.69
C LEU A 108 -49.00 -30.02 -14.24
N LEU A 109 -48.82 -31.03 -13.39
CA LEU A 109 -48.53 -30.86 -11.96
C LEU A 109 -47.04 -30.66 -11.68
N ASP A 110 -46.17 -30.86 -12.68
CA ASP A 110 -44.72 -30.86 -12.52
C ASP A 110 -44.24 -31.73 -11.35
N VAL A 111 -44.40 -33.05 -11.52
CA VAL A 111 -44.01 -34.08 -10.54
C VAL A 111 -43.29 -35.24 -11.22
N ASP A 112 -42.59 -36.06 -10.43
CA ASP A 112 -41.87 -37.22 -10.99
C ASP A 112 -42.80 -38.32 -11.48
N ASN A 113 -43.89 -38.60 -10.76
CA ASN A 113 -44.88 -39.59 -11.17
C ASN A 113 -46.28 -39.29 -10.63
N VAL A 114 -47.29 -39.73 -11.39
CA VAL A 114 -48.68 -39.76 -10.98
C VAL A 114 -49.19 -41.18 -11.20
N LEU A 115 -49.77 -41.78 -10.15
CA LEU A 115 -50.29 -43.14 -10.18
C LEU A 115 -51.73 -43.18 -9.68
N VAL A 116 -52.52 -44.12 -10.19
CA VAL A 116 -53.81 -44.49 -9.61
C VAL A 116 -53.66 -45.85 -8.95
N VAL A 117 -53.94 -45.93 -7.65
CA VAL A 117 -53.68 -47.11 -6.82
C VAL A 117 -54.95 -47.52 -6.10
N LYS A 118 -55.22 -48.83 -6.04
CA LYS A 118 -56.34 -49.40 -5.26
C LYS A 118 -56.02 -49.53 -3.78
N SER A 119 -57.05 -49.70 -2.97
CA SER A 119 -56.93 -49.97 -1.54
C SER A 119 -56.05 -51.19 -1.22
N ASP A 120 -56.00 -52.21 -2.10
CA ASP A 120 -55.13 -53.39 -1.97
C ASP A 120 -53.67 -53.17 -2.41
N GLY A 121 -53.34 -51.99 -2.96
CA GLY A 121 -52.02 -51.64 -3.48
C GLY A 121 -51.81 -51.92 -4.97
N THR A 122 -52.82 -52.40 -5.70
CA THR A 122 -52.72 -52.62 -7.15
C THR A 122 -52.71 -51.29 -7.91
N ILE A 123 -51.73 -51.11 -8.82
CA ILE A 123 -51.65 -49.93 -9.70
C ILE A 123 -52.60 -50.10 -10.89
N VAL A 124 -53.48 -49.14 -11.11
CA VAL A 124 -54.48 -49.08 -12.18
C VAL A 124 -53.95 -48.32 -13.39
N ALA A 125 -53.24 -47.21 -13.16
CA ALA A 125 -52.61 -46.38 -14.17
C ALA A 125 -51.35 -45.72 -13.59
N LYS A 126 -50.37 -45.40 -14.43
CA LYS A 126 -49.10 -44.77 -14.03
C LYS A 126 -48.51 -43.90 -15.14
N ALA A 127 -47.91 -42.77 -14.75
CA ALA A 127 -47.20 -41.90 -15.70
C ALA A 127 -45.82 -42.46 -16.07
N ALA A 128 -45.16 -43.11 -15.11
CA ALA A 128 -43.87 -43.75 -15.23
C ALA A 128 -43.77 -45.01 -14.37
N GLU A 129 -42.76 -45.84 -14.62
CA GLU A 129 -42.47 -47.01 -13.78
C GLU A 129 -42.04 -46.56 -12.37
N THR A 130 -42.54 -47.24 -11.34
CA THR A 130 -42.18 -47.02 -9.93
C THR A 130 -41.57 -48.29 -9.33
N LYS A 131 -40.60 -48.14 -8.42
CA LYS A 131 -40.09 -49.25 -7.60
C LYS A 131 -40.95 -49.48 -6.35
N ALA A 132 -41.91 -48.61 -6.04
CA ALA A 132 -42.76 -48.75 -4.86
C ALA A 132 -43.72 -49.94 -5.00
N ASN A 133 -43.78 -50.74 -3.94
CA ASN A 133 -44.82 -51.74 -3.79
C ASN A 133 -45.85 -51.29 -2.75
N PHE A 134 -46.94 -50.67 -3.24
CA PHE A 134 -47.99 -50.14 -2.39
C PHE A 134 -48.77 -51.20 -1.59
N SER A 135 -48.60 -52.50 -1.89
CA SER A 135 -49.18 -53.57 -1.07
C SER A 135 -48.46 -53.74 0.27
N TYR A 136 -47.29 -53.14 0.46
CA TYR A 136 -46.53 -53.25 1.71
C TYR A 136 -47.09 -52.34 2.81
N ALA A 137 -46.96 -52.80 4.06
CA ALA A 137 -47.50 -52.13 5.24
C ALA A 137 -46.97 -50.70 5.44
N ARG A 138 -45.74 -50.40 4.95
CA ARG A 138 -45.14 -49.06 5.04
C ARG A 138 -45.94 -47.98 4.31
N PHE A 139 -46.74 -48.35 3.30
CA PHE A 139 -47.61 -47.44 2.56
C PHE A 139 -49.03 -47.36 3.13
N ASN A 140 -49.31 -48.00 4.28
CA ASN A 140 -50.64 -47.93 4.90
C ASN A 140 -51.08 -46.50 5.21
N TYR A 141 -50.14 -45.62 5.51
CA TYR A 141 -50.41 -44.21 5.76
C TYR A 141 -51.03 -43.49 4.54
N LEU A 142 -50.71 -43.92 3.31
CA LEU A 142 -51.36 -43.37 2.11
C LEU A 142 -52.86 -43.70 2.07
N ARG A 143 -53.27 -44.86 2.59
CA ARG A 143 -54.67 -45.32 2.58
C ARG A 143 -55.58 -44.55 3.53
N GLU A 144 -55.02 -43.74 4.43
CA GLU A 144 -55.80 -42.91 5.35
C GLU A 144 -56.75 -41.99 4.59
N CYS A 145 -56.34 -41.50 3.41
CA CYS A 145 -57.16 -40.65 2.56
C CYS A 145 -58.46 -41.33 2.11
N LEU A 146 -58.49 -42.65 1.95
CA LEU A 146 -59.69 -43.39 1.56
C LEU A 146 -60.77 -43.30 2.66
N ALA A 147 -60.34 -43.31 3.93
CA ALA A 147 -61.22 -43.23 5.08
C ALA A 147 -61.62 -41.79 5.43
N THR A 148 -60.66 -40.87 5.46
CA THR A 148 -60.89 -39.47 5.89
C THR A 148 -61.45 -38.61 4.77
N GLY A 149 -61.08 -38.87 3.52
CA GLY A 149 -61.32 -37.97 2.39
C GLY A 149 -60.35 -36.79 2.31
N GLU A 150 -59.48 -36.63 3.31
CA GLU A 150 -58.39 -35.67 3.34
C GLU A 150 -57.14 -36.27 2.68
N PRO A 151 -56.17 -35.45 2.21
CA PRO A 151 -54.91 -35.97 1.69
C PRO A 151 -54.18 -36.81 2.75
N SER A 152 -53.45 -37.82 2.30
CA SER A 152 -52.67 -38.66 3.20
C SER A 152 -51.48 -37.89 3.75
N ARG A 153 -51.03 -38.28 4.94
CA ARG A 153 -49.68 -37.91 5.40
C ARG A 153 -48.63 -38.42 4.40
N ALA A 154 -47.51 -37.72 4.33
CA ALA A 154 -46.39 -38.10 3.48
C ALA A 154 -45.77 -39.45 3.92
N VAL A 155 -45.33 -40.25 2.95
CA VAL A 155 -44.52 -41.45 3.19
C VAL A 155 -43.22 -41.31 2.43
N GLU A 156 -42.09 -41.25 3.11
CA GLU A 156 -40.76 -41.21 2.47
C GLU A 156 -40.10 -42.59 2.54
N ILE A 157 -39.57 -43.03 1.40
CA ILE A 157 -38.84 -44.29 1.27
C ILE A 157 -37.45 -43.99 0.71
N GLU A 158 -36.45 -44.47 1.44
CA GLU A 158 -35.06 -44.44 1.02
C GLU A 158 -34.50 -45.86 0.94
N LEU A 159 -33.87 -46.19 -0.19
CA LEU A 159 -33.12 -47.41 -0.39
C LEU A 159 -31.67 -47.04 -0.74
N PRO A 160 -30.77 -46.90 0.26
CA PRO A 160 -29.41 -46.37 0.06
C PRO A 160 -28.56 -47.20 -0.91
N GLY A 161 -28.80 -48.52 -0.99
CA GLY A 161 -28.08 -49.42 -1.90
C GLY A 161 -28.56 -49.37 -3.36
N GLU A 162 -29.64 -48.65 -3.65
CA GLU A 162 -30.25 -48.56 -4.98
C GLU A 162 -30.41 -47.13 -5.50
N ASP A 163 -29.84 -46.15 -4.79
CA ASP A 163 -29.91 -44.72 -5.11
C ASP A 163 -31.35 -44.26 -5.42
N TRP A 164 -32.28 -44.65 -4.53
CA TRP A 164 -33.70 -44.40 -4.71
C TRP A 164 -34.30 -43.77 -3.47
N LEU A 165 -34.72 -42.53 -3.61
CA LEU A 165 -35.36 -41.72 -2.60
C LEU A 165 -36.64 -41.12 -3.19
N CYS A 166 -37.79 -41.51 -2.64
CA CYS A 166 -39.07 -40.98 -3.07
C CYS A 166 -39.99 -40.73 -1.87
N ARG A 167 -40.73 -39.64 -1.97
CA ARG A 167 -41.77 -39.22 -1.04
C ARG A 167 -43.14 -39.28 -1.73
N TYR A 168 -44.12 -39.84 -1.03
CA TYR A 168 -45.42 -40.20 -1.57
C TYR A 168 -46.55 -39.47 -0.88
N TYR A 169 -47.52 -39.04 -1.67
CA TYR A 169 -48.72 -38.32 -1.23
C TYR A 169 -49.94 -38.90 -1.93
N ALA A 170 -51.04 -39.10 -1.22
CA ALA A 170 -52.24 -39.69 -1.80
C ALA A 170 -53.49 -38.86 -1.53
N ALA A 171 -54.41 -38.85 -2.50
CA ALA A 171 -55.74 -38.27 -2.34
C ALA A 171 -56.80 -39.24 -2.87
N ARG A 172 -57.98 -39.23 -2.23
CA ARG A 172 -59.06 -40.16 -2.56
C ARG A 172 -59.72 -39.80 -3.90
N LEU A 173 -59.82 -40.77 -4.81
CA LEU A 173 -60.61 -40.64 -6.05
C LEU A 173 -62.03 -41.16 -5.85
N ASP A 174 -62.15 -42.36 -5.27
CA ASP A 174 -63.42 -42.99 -4.92
C ASP A 174 -63.29 -43.87 -3.66
N ALA A 175 -64.25 -44.77 -3.41
CA ALA A 175 -64.25 -45.63 -2.22
C ALA A 175 -63.11 -46.67 -2.18
N ASP A 176 -62.52 -47.03 -3.32
CA ASP A 176 -61.51 -48.09 -3.46
C ASP A 176 -60.21 -47.60 -4.13
N THR A 177 -60.21 -46.44 -4.81
CA THR A 177 -59.06 -45.90 -5.53
C THR A 177 -58.59 -44.55 -5.00
N MET A 178 -57.27 -44.34 -5.05
CA MET A 178 -56.58 -43.10 -4.71
C MET A 178 -55.59 -42.72 -5.80
N VAL A 179 -55.39 -41.43 -6.02
CA VAL A 179 -54.24 -40.93 -6.77
C VAL A 179 -53.04 -40.89 -5.82
N VAL A 180 -51.87 -41.25 -6.31
CA VAL A 180 -50.60 -41.18 -5.59
C VAL A 180 -49.62 -40.34 -6.41
N ILE A 181 -49.10 -39.28 -5.81
CA ILE A 181 -47.99 -38.49 -6.31
C ILE A 181 -46.71 -39.07 -5.74
N GLU A 182 -45.74 -39.34 -6.60
CA GLU A 182 -44.37 -39.74 -6.26
C GLU A 182 -43.45 -38.58 -6.63
N GLN A 183 -42.61 -38.16 -5.69
CA GLN A 183 -41.66 -37.07 -5.88
C GLN A 183 -40.33 -37.39 -5.21
N ASN A 184 -39.22 -37.05 -5.86
CA ASN A 184 -37.89 -37.01 -5.25
C ASN A 184 -37.79 -35.77 -4.32
N PRO A 185 -37.61 -35.96 -2.99
CA PRO A 185 -37.49 -34.87 -2.02
C PRO A 185 -36.06 -34.29 -1.92
N GLU A 186 -35.21 -34.48 -2.92
CA GLU A 186 -33.84 -33.96 -2.95
C GLU A 186 -33.77 -32.43 -2.74
N GLU A 187 -34.71 -31.68 -3.33
CA GLU A 187 -34.83 -30.24 -3.13
C GLU A 187 -35.04 -29.86 -1.66
N LEU A 188 -35.89 -30.62 -0.94
CA LEU A 188 -36.10 -30.42 0.50
C LEU A 188 -34.82 -30.73 1.30
N ARG A 189 -34.10 -31.81 0.94
CA ARG A 189 -32.84 -32.16 1.60
C ARG A 189 -31.74 -31.13 1.39
N LEU A 190 -31.64 -30.57 0.19
CA LEU A 190 -30.68 -29.50 -0.12
C LEU A 190 -31.02 -28.23 0.67
N LEU A 191 -32.30 -27.85 0.72
CA LEU A 191 -32.76 -26.71 1.52
C LEU A 191 -32.41 -26.90 3.00
N ASP A 192 -32.74 -28.06 3.58
CA ASP A 192 -32.44 -28.34 4.98
C ASP A 192 -30.92 -28.38 5.22
N ALA A 193 -30.14 -28.96 4.31
CA ALA A 193 -28.67 -28.99 4.41
C ALA A 193 -28.07 -27.57 4.47
N GLU A 194 -28.65 -26.61 3.75
CA GLU A 194 -28.12 -25.24 3.65
C GLU A 194 -28.63 -24.30 4.75
N THR A 195 -29.86 -24.44 5.25
CA THR A 195 -30.45 -23.45 6.17
C THR A 195 -30.65 -23.96 7.59
N SER A 196 -31.03 -25.22 7.75
CA SER A 196 -31.57 -25.74 9.01
C SER A 196 -30.80 -26.93 9.56
N SER A 197 -29.76 -27.38 8.86
CA SER A 197 -28.91 -28.49 9.30
C SER A 197 -27.94 -28.06 10.39
N THR A 198 -27.56 -29.02 11.24
CA THR A 198 -26.48 -28.83 12.21
C THR A 198 -25.20 -28.37 11.53
N GLU A 199 -24.89 -28.87 10.33
CA GLU A 199 -23.73 -28.45 9.55
C GLU A 199 -23.79 -26.95 9.19
N SER A 200 -24.95 -26.45 8.72
CA SER A 200 -25.12 -25.04 8.37
C SER A 200 -24.90 -24.12 9.59
N VAL A 201 -25.49 -24.47 10.72
CA VAL A 201 -25.32 -23.71 11.97
C VAL A 201 -23.85 -23.68 12.40
N LEU A 202 -23.20 -24.84 12.44
CA LEU A 202 -21.82 -24.95 12.92
C LEU A 202 -20.79 -24.31 11.98
N ARG A 203 -21.06 -24.28 10.67
CA ARG A 203 -20.18 -23.64 9.68
C ARG A 203 -20.06 -22.13 9.90
N ASN A 204 -21.07 -21.50 10.47
CA ASN A 204 -21.08 -20.06 10.73
C ASN A 204 -20.42 -19.67 12.05
N ILE A 205 -20.06 -20.64 12.90
CA ILE A 205 -19.40 -20.38 14.18
C ILE A 205 -17.89 -20.44 13.99
N SER A 206 -17.21 -19.34 14.31
CA SER A 206 -15.76 -19.23 14.24
C SER A 206 -15.19 -18.85 15.61
N VAL A 207 -14.10 -19.51 16.00
CA VAL A 207 -13.42 -19.23 17.27
C VAL A 207 -11.97 -18.87 16.96
N GLY A 208 -11.53 -17.66 17.28
CA GLY A 208 -10.16 -17.25 16.95
C GLY A 208 -9.87 -17.13 15.44
N GLN A 209 -8.66 -17.53 15.03
CA GLN A 209 -8.18 -17.40 13.65
C GLN A 209 -8.51 -18.63 12.80
N ASN A 210 -7.99 -19.81 13.18
CA ASN A 210 -8.32 -21.07 12.51
C ASN A 210 -9.12 -22.02 13.43
N GLY A 211 -9.77 -21.50 14.47
CA GLY A 211 -10.61 -22.33 15.32
C GLY A 211 -12.01 -22.51 14.75
N TYR A 212 -12.60 -23.64 15.07
CA TYR A 212 -13.84 -24.13 14.47
C TYR A 212 -14.64 -24.93 15.50
N VAL A 213 -15.90 -25.21 15.17
CA VAL A 213 -16.73 -26.13 15.94
C VAL A 213 -16.91 -27.41 15.16
N PHE A 214 -16.81 -28.56 15.83
CA PHE A 214 -17.12 -29.86 15.24
C PHE A 214 -18.02 -30.67 16.16
N ALA A 215 -18.79 -31.60 15.58
CA ALA A 215 -19.79 -32.38 16.29
C ALA A 215 -19.41 -33.87 16.35
N LEU A 216 -19.62 -34.48 17.50
CA LEU A 216 -19.33 -35.88 17.79
C LEU A 216 -20.56 -36.55 18.40
N SER A 217 -20.93 -37.71 17.88
CA SER A 217 -21.99 -38.52 18.50
C SER A 217 -21.60 -38.95 19.91
N ALA A 218 -22.42 -38.67 20.93
CA ALA A 218 -22.15 -39.15 22.29
C ALA A 218 -22.38 -40.67 22.44
N GLN A 219 -23.11 -41.29 21.50
CA GLN A 219 -23.40 -42.72 21.50
C GLN A 219 -22.35 -43.54 20.75
N THR A 220 -21.91 -43.05 19.58
CA THR A 220 -21.01 -43.80 18.67
C THR A 220 -19.60 -43.26 18.60
N TYR A 221 -19.35 -42.04 19.12
CA TYR A 221 -18.10 -41.30 18.97
C TYR A 221 -17.66 -41.09 17.51
N LEU A 222 -18.60 -41.19 16.57
CA LEU A 222 -18.37 -40.80 15.18
C LEU A 222 -18.40 -39.28 15.06
N ILE A 223 -17.51 -38.74 14.23
CA ILE A 223 -17.53 -37.33 13.84
C ILE A 223 -18.75 -37.12 12.93
N GLU A 224 -19.75 -36.40 13.42
CA GLU A 224 -21.00 -36.11 12.70
C GLU A 224 -20.82 -34.90 11.77
N TYR A 225 -20.01 -33.91 12.19
CA TYR A 225 -19.65 -32.76 11.37
C TYR A 225 -18.24 -32.29 11.69
N HIS A 226 -17.49 -31.88 10.65
CA HIS A 226 -16.19 -31.23 10.76
C HIS A 226 -15.96 -30.38 9.50
N PRO A 227 -15.31 -29.20 9.59
CA PRO A 227 -15.03 -28.36 8.41
C PRO A 227 -14.22 -29.06 7.32
N ASP A 228 -13.34 -29.97 7.72
CA ASP A 228 -12.69 -30.94 6.83
C ASP A 228 -13.59 -32.17 6.64
N ALA A 229 -14.15 -32.30 5.43
CA ALA A 229 -15.04 -33.39 5.04
C ALA A 229 -14.37 -34.78 5.13
N ASP A 230 -13.04 -34.88 5.05
CA ASP A 230 -12.32 -36.17 5.12
C ASP A 230 -12.35 -36.79 6.53
N LEU A 231 -12.71 -36.00 7.54
CA LEU A 231 -12.83 -36.42 8.94
C LEU A 231 -14.27 -36.84 9.31
N VAL A 232 -15.27 -36.40 8.55
CA VAL A 232 -16.67 -36.76 8.79
C VAL A 232 -16.88 -38.27 8.64
N GLY A 233 -17.56 -38.88 9.61
CA GLY A 233 -17.81 -40.32 9.67
C GLY A 233 -16.63 -41.17 10.16
N ARG A 234 -15.49 -40.57 10.55
CA ARG A 234 -14.42 -41.31 11.25
C ARG A 234 -14.74 -41.48 12.74
N ASP A 235 -14.18 -42.54 13.32
CA ASP A 235 -14.20 -42.75 14.77
C ASP A 235 -13.24 -41.76 15.45
N ALA A 236 -13.75 -40.96 16.39
CA ALA A 236 -12.99 -39.96 17.11
C ALA A 236 -11.83 -40.55 17.91
N LEU A 237 -11.96 -41.79 18.42
CA LEU A 237 -10.91 -42.49 19.14
C LEU A 237 -9.72 -42.81 18.23
N ASP A 238 -10.01 -43.28 17.01
CA ASP A 238 -8.99 -43.57 15.99
C ASP A 238 -8.33 -42.28 15.48
N ALA A 239 -9.08 -41.18 15.47
CA ALA A 239 -8.58 -39.85 15.13
C ALA A 239 -7.74 -39.19 16.26
N GLY A 240 -7.68 -39.80 17.46
CA GLY A 240 -6.81 -39.37 18.56
C GLY A 240 -7.50 -38.69 19.74
N ILE A 241 -8.83 -38.57 19.73
CA ILE A 241 -9.59 -37.92 20.81
C ILE A 241 -9.69 -38.86 22.02
N ASP A 242 -9.30 -38.35 23.19
CA ASP A 242 -9.47 -39.03 24.47
C ASP A 242 -10.85 -38.75 25.05
N VAL A 243 -11.73 -39.76 25.07
CA VAL A 243 -13.11 -39.66 25.56
C VAL A 243 -13.19 -39.22 27.03
N ALA A 244 -12.15 -39.48 27.84
CA ALA A 244 -12.12 -39.02 29.23
C ALA A 244 -12.09 -37.49 29.37
N LYS A 245 -11.83 -36.77 28.27
CA LYS A 245 -11.79 -35.31 28.21
C LYS A 245 -13.05 -34.68 27.62
N LEU A 246 -14.03 -35.49 27.21
CA LEU A 246 -15.32 -35.05 26.66
C LEU A 246 -16.39 -34.90 27.76
N GLU A 247 -16.05 -34.29 28.89
CA GLU A 247 -17.04 -33.94 29.91
C GLU A 247 -17.76 -32.64 29.51
N ASP A 248 -19.06 -32.54 29.79
CA ASP A 248 -19.84 -31.34 29.49
C ASP A 248 -19.31 -30.12 30.26
N GLY A 249 -19.10 -29.01 29.55
CA GLY A 249 -18.49 -27.79 30.06
C GLY A 249 -16.97 -27.90 30.31
N ALA A 250 -16.33 -29.01 29.96
CA ALA A 250 -14.89 -29.19 30.18
C ALA A 250 -14.07 -28.40 29.17
N VAL A 251 -12.97 -27.83 29.67
CA VAL A 251 -11.92 -27.23 28.87
C VAL A 251 -10.74 -28.20 28.85
N ALA A 252 -10.37 -28.68 27.66
CA ALA A 252 -9.41 -29.76 27.51
C ALA A 252 -8.49 -29.56 26.30
N GLN A 253 -7.29 -30.12 26.41
CA GLN A 253 -6.40 -30.31 25.26
C GLN A 253 -6.75 -31.63 24.59
N LEU A 254 -7.19 -31.58 23.34
CA LEU A 254 -7.49 -32.74 22.50
C LEU A 254 -6.45 -32.87 21.39
N THR A 255 -6.36 -34.06 20.80
CA THR A 255 -5.54 -34.30 19.61
C THR A 255 -6.46 -34.88 18.55
N LEU A 256 -6.46 -34.27 17.35
CA LEU A 256 -7.25 -34.72 16.21
C LEU A 256 -6.35 -34.81 14.98
N ASP A 257 -6.22 -36.01 14.40
CA ASP A 257 -5.35 -36.33 13.26
C ASP A 257 -3.88 -35.85 13.41
N GLY A 258 -3.39 -35.82 14.66
CA GLY A 258 -2.02 -35.40 14.99
C GLY A 258 -1.86 -33.89 15.27
N GLU A 259 -2.93 -33.10 15.18
CA GLU A 259 -2.95 -31.69 15.58
C GLU A 259 -3.41 -31.55 17.04
N GLU A 260 -2.71 -30.73 17.83
CA GLU A 260 -3.09 -30.42 19.22
C GLU A 260 -4.06 -29.23 19.24
N LEU A 261 -5.22 -29.44 19.85
CA LEU A 261 -6.32 -28.49 19.91
C LEU A 261 -6.60 -28.10 21.37
N TYR A 262 -6.83 -26.81 21.60
CA TYR A 262 -7.40 -26.30 22.85
C TYR A 262 -8.91 -26.18 22.68
N CYS A 263 -9.66 -26.93 23.47
CA CYS A 263 -11.07 -27.15 23.22
C CYS A 263 -11.94 -26.83 24.43
N ARG A 264 -13.19 -26.44 24.16
CA ARG A 264 -14.29 -26.46 25.11
C ARG A 264 -15.39 -27.37 24.59
N VAL A 265 -15.89 -28.25 25.46
CA VAL A 265 -16.88 -29.27 25.12
C VAL A 265 -18.23 -28.88 25.69
N SER A 266 -19.27 -28.98 24.88
CA SER A 266 -20.67 -28.78 25.26
C SER A 266 -21.49 -29.98 24.82
N LEU A 267 -22.20 -30.62 25.75
CA LEU A 267 -23.10 -31.71 25.44
C LEU A 267 -24.52 -31.18 25.25
N ILE A 268 -25.02 -31.23 24.02
CA ILE A 268 -26.39 -30.81 23.69
C ILE A 268 -27.12 -32.03 23.11
N GLY A 269 -28.15 -32.48 23.82
CA GLY A 269 -28.83 -33.74 23.48
C GLY A 269 -27.88 -34.94 23.60
N ASP A 270 -27.71 -35.67 22.50
CA ASP A 270 -26.84 -36.85 22.40
C ASP A 270 -25.58 -36.59 21.54
N THR A 271 -25.19 -35.32 21.38
CA THR A 271 -24.03 -34.91 20.56
C THR A 271 -23.12 -33.97 21.36
N TYR A 272 -21.83 -34.26 21.35
CA TYR A 272 -20.80 -33.36 21.86
C TYR A 272 -20.42 -32.36 20.78
N TYR A 273 -20.60 -31.09 21.08
CA TYR A 273 -20.13 -29.97 20.28
C TYR A 273 -18.82 -29.47 20.88
N VAL A 274 -17.77 -29.46 20.08
CA VAL A 274 -16.42 -29.12 20.51
C VAL A 274 -15.97 -27.87 19.79
N CYS A 275 -15.94 -26.74 20.52
CA CYS A 275 -15.27 -25.54 20.06
C CYS A 275 -13.76 -25.77 20.20
N ALA A 276 -13.00 -25.63 19.12
CA ALA A 276 -11.59 -26.00 19.09
C ALA A 276 -10.74 -24.91 18.44
N VAL A 277 -9.57 -24.64 19.04
CA VAL A 277 -8.56 -23.73 18.49
C VAL A 277 -7.23 -24.47 18.36
N PRO A 278 -6.57 -24.46 17.20
CA PRO A 278 -5.24 -25.05 17.03
C PRO A 278 -4.18 -24.45 17.96
N GLU A 279 -3.43 -25.28 18.70
CA GLU A 279 -2.37 -24.79 19.59
C GLU A 279 -1.20 -24.15 18.80
N SER A 280 -1.00 -24.53 17.53
CA SER A 280 0.00 -23.92 16.64
C SER A 280 -0.23 -22.43 16.45
N ASP A 281 -1.48 -22.00 16.36
CA ASP A 281 -1.84 -20.59 16.16
C ASP A 281 -1.55 -19.77 17.40
N MET A 282 -1.94 -20.32 18.56
CA MET A 282 -1.62 -19.74 19.87
C MET A 282 -0.10 -19.62 20.07
N ALA A 283 0.67 -20.61 19.60
CA ALA A 283 2.12 -20.64 19.73
C ALA A 283 2.83 -19.65 18.80
N ALA A 284 2.41 -19.54 17.54
CA ALA A 284 3.04 -18.68 16.54
C ALA A 284 2.95 -17.20 16.91
N SER A 285 1.75 -16.72 17.30
CA SER A 285 1.53 -15.33 17.72
C SER A 285 2.33 -14.96 18.98
N ARG A 286 2.42 -15.88 19.95
CA ARG A 286 3.23 -15.74 21.17
C ARG A 286 4.72 -15.59 20.86
N MET A 287 5.29 -16.47 20.03
CA MET A 287 6.74 -16.50 19.80
C MET A 287 7.28 -15.18 19.24
N VAL A 288 6.57 -14.56 18.30
CA VAL A 288 6.99 -13.28 17.70
C VAL A 288 6.98 -12.16 18.73
N THR A 289 5.92 -12.08 19.54
CA THR A 289 5.79 -11.02 20.56
C THR A 289 6.84 -11.16 21.66
N VAL A 290 7.07 -12.38 22.17
CA VAL A 290 8.14 -12.64 23.15
C VAL A 290 9.49 -12.26 22.57
N ALA A 291 9.80 -12.65 21.32
CA ALA A 291 11.10 -12.40 20.71
C ALA A 291 11.44 -10.91 20.61
N VAL A 292 10.49 -10.06 20.19
CA VAL A 292 10.71 -8.61 20.08
C VAL A 292 10.94 -7.98 21.45
N ILE A 293 10.10 -8.30 22.45
CA ILE A 293 10.24 -7.76 23.80
C ILE A 293 11.57 -8.20 24.42
N LEU A 294 11.94 -9.47 24.24
CA LEU A 294 13.21 -10.04 24.70
C LEU A 294 14.41 -9.32 24.07
N PHE A 295 14.35 -9.03 22.77
CA PHE A 295 15.41 -8.31 22.07
C PHE A 295 15.58 -6.87 22.58
N VAL A 296 14.48 -6.14 22.79
CA VAL A 296 14.51 -4.77 23.33
C VAL A 296 15.07 -4.77 24.75
N PHE A 297 14.59 -5.68 25.59
CA PHE A 297 15.12 -5.86 26.93
C PHE A 297 16.62 -6.17 26.90
N PHE A 298 17.05 -7.09 26.05
CA PHE A 298 18.46 -7.46 25.86
C PHE A 298 19.30 -6.24 25.49
N ALA A 299 18.87 -5.48 24.47
CA ALA A 299 19.60 -4.31 23.99
C ALA A 299 19.77 -3.25 25.10
N VAL A 300 18.71 -2.99 25.88
CA VAL A 300 18.75 -2.01 26.98
C VAL A 300 19.62 -2.50 28.13
N ILE A 301 19.42 -3.73 28.62
CA ILE A 301 20.19 -4.25 29.76
C ILE A 301 21.67 -4.42 29.41
N ALA A 302 21.97 -4.87 28.18
CA ALA A 302 23.34 -4.99 27.70
C ALA A 302 24.02 -3.61 27.59
N THR A 303 23.29 -2.60 27.10
CA THR A 303 23.79 -1.21 27.00
C THR A 303 24.13 -0.64 28.38
N VAL A 304 23.22 -0.76 29.35
CA VAL A 304 23.44 -0.30 30.73
C VAL A 304 24.62 -1.04 31.39
N THR A 305 24.68 -2.36 31.21
CA THR A 305 25.74 -3.20 31.78
C THR A 305 27.11 -2.87 31.17
N LEU A 306 27.19 -2.74 29.84
CA LEU A 306 28.41 -2.36 29.13
C LEU A 306 28.90 -0.97 29.54
N TYR A 307 27.99 -0.01 29.72
CA TYR A 307 28.35 1.31 30.24
C TYR A 307 29.00 1.20 31.62
N GLY A 308 28.37 0.47 32.54
CA GLY A 308 28.93 0.20 33.87
C GLY A 308 30.34 -0.41 33.79
N ILE A 309 30.53 -1.41 32.93
CA ILE A 309 31.83 -2.05 32.70
C ILE A 309 32.86 -1.05 32.15
N PHE A 310 32.48 -0.19 31.19
CA PHE A 310 33.38 0.79 30.60
C PHE A 310 33.82 1.86 31.59
N VAL A 311 32.89 2.38 32.40
CA VAL A 311 33.18 3.37 33.44
C VAL A 311 34.09 2.77 34.51
N MET A 312 33.78 1.57 35.00
CA MET A 312 34.61 0.86 35.98
C MET A 312 36.04 0.63 35.46
N ARG A 313 36.20 0.22 34.20
CA ARG A 313 37.52 0.04 33.58
C ARG A 313 38.27 1.35 33.37
N GLN A 314 37.57 2.47 33.20
CA GLN A 314 38.22 3.77 33.08
C GLN A 314 38.75 4.24 34.44
N GLU A 315 37.95 4.17 35.50
CA GLU A 315 38.39 4.58 36.85
C GLU A 315 39.61 3.79 37.33
N GLU A 316 39.70 2.49 36.99
CA GLU A 316 40.89 1.68 37.27
C GLU A 316 42.14 2.12 36.51
N ARG A 317 42.00 2.64 35.28
CA ARG A 317 43.12 3.14 34.48
C ARG A 317 43.57 4.52 34.95
N ASP A 318 42.62 5.36 35.36
CA ASP A 318 42.87 6.74 35.78
C ASP A 318 43.35 6.82 37.24
N GLY A 319 43.28 5.71 38.01
CA GLY A 319 43.82 5.62 39.37
C GLY A 319 42.99 6.33 40.45
N HIS A 320 41.87 6.97 40.07
CA HIS A 320 40.98 7.75 40.93
C HIS A 320 39.86 6.93 41.62
N ALA A 321 39.88 5.61 41.52
CA ALA A 321 38.82 4.72 42.02
C ALA A 321 38.43 4.92 43.51
N ASN A 322 39.31 5.52 44.34
CA ASN A 322 39.04 5.76 45.76
C ASN A 322 38.55 7.18 46.12
N ASP A 323 38.65 8.17 45.23
CA ASP A 323 38.37 9.59 45.56
C ASP A 323 36.87 9.92 45.63
N HIS A 324 36.02 9.07 45.01
CA HIS A 324 34.57 9.30 44.87
C HIS A 324 33.69 8.33 45.68
N LEU A 325 34.30 7.49 46.52
CA LEU A 325 33.61 6.49 47.32
C LEU A 325 33.09 7.07 48.63
N VAL A 326 31.77 6.97 48.87
CA VAL A 326 31.13 7.32 50.14
C VAL A 326 30.73 6.05 50.87
N ARG A 327 31.09 5.95 52.16
CA ARG A 327 30.75 4.78 52.98
C ARG A 327 29.25 4.78 53.31
N VAL A 328 28.57 3.68 53.01
CA VAL A 328 27.16 3.42 53.31
C VAL A 328 27.07 2.06 54.00
N GLY A 329 27.12 2.06 55.34
CA GLY A 329 27.14 0.82 56.13
C GLY A 329 28.37 -0.06 55.84
N ARG A 330 28.16 -1.34 55.51
CA ARG A 330 29.21 -2.32 55.11
C ARG A 330 29.63 -2.21 53.63
N LEU A 331 29.02 -1.30 52.87
CA LEU A 331 29.25 -1.11 51.44
C LEU A 331 29.81 0.30 51.18
N ARG A 332 30.51 0.48 50.06
CA ARG A 332 30.94 1.80 49.56
C ARG A 332 30.16 2.12 48.29
N TYR A 333 29.61 3.32 48.21
CA TYR A 333 28.87 3.84 47.07
C TYR A 333 29.75 4.79 46.27
N ASN A 334 29.96 4.51 44.98
CA ASN A 334 30.66 5.44 44.10
C ASN A 334 29.70 6.53 43.60
N ARG A 335 29.90 7.78 44.02
CA ARG A 335 29.00 8.91 43.68
C ARG A 335 29.00 9.28 42.21
N GLU A 336 30.14 9.20 41.53
CA GLU A 336 30.28 9.53 40.10
C GLU A 336 29.62 8.44 39.25
N VAL A 337 29.98 7.19 39.48
CA VAL A 337 29.45 6.03 38.73
C VAL A 337 27.97 5.84 39.01
N GLY A 338 27.55 5.90 40.27
CA GLY A 338 26.16 5.71 40.67
C GLY A 338 25.22 6.77 40.10
N LYS A 339 25.61 8.06 40.07
CA LYS A 339 24.76 9.13 39.51
C LYS A 339 24.54 8.94 38.00
N ARG A 340 25.59 8.60 37.25
CA ARG A 340 25.49 8.39 35.79
C ARG A 340 24.74 7.10 35.45
N ALA A 341 25.05 6.00 36.16
CA ALA A 341 24.37 4.73 35.98
C ALA A 341 22.86 4.85 36.28
N ALA A 342 22.47 5.61 37.31
CA ALA A 342 21.07 5.82 37.68
C ALA A 342 20.24 6.48 36.56
N ILE A 343 20.82 7.45 35.85
CA ILE A 343 20.16 8.11 34.71
C ILE A 343 19.93 7.11 33.57
N PHE A 344 20.95 6.34 33.21
CA PHE A 344 20.83 5.33 32.14
C PHE A 344 19.87 4.19 32.50
N THR A 345 19.84 3.76 33.76
CA THR A 345 18.88 2.74 34.22
C THR A 345 17.44 3.28 34.18
N LEU A 346 17.22 4.54 34.54
CA LEU A 346 15.90 5.17 34.48
C LEU A 346 15.43 5.34 33.04
N VAL A 347 16.29 5.89 32.16
CA VAL A 347 15.99 6.04 30.73
C VAL A 347 15.75 4.69 30.07
N GLY A 348 16.58 3.69 30.39
CA GLY A 348 16.42 2.32 29.90
C GLY A 348 15.11 1.69 30.35
N PHE A 349 14.73 1.86 31.63
CA PHE A 349 13.44 1.37 32.15
C PHE A 349 12.25 2.01 31.41
N ILE A 350 12.24 3.33 31.26
CA ILE A 350 11.19 4.05 30.52
C ILE A 350 11.11 3.56 29.08
N ALA A 351 12.27 3.37 28.42
CA ALA A 351 12.32 2.85 27.05
C ALA A 351 11.75 1.44 26.93
N ILE A 352 12.07 0.53 27.86
CA ILE A 352 11.51 -0.84 27.86
C ILE A 352 10.00 -0.78 28.02
N VAL A 353 9.48 -0.04 29.01
CA VAL A 353 8.04 0.05 29.24
C VAL A 353 7.32 0.65 28.03
N ALA A 354 7.84 1.74 27.46
CA ALA A 354 7.24 2.40 26.30
C ALA A 354 7.22 1.51 25.05
N VAL A 355 8.35 0.86 24.73
CA VAL A 355 8.44 -0.02 23.55
C VAL A 355 7.63 -1.29 23.74
N SER A 356 7.63 -1.88 24.94
CA SER A 356 6.78 -3.05 25.25
C SER A 356 5.30 -2.71 25.09
N PHE A 357 4.84 -1.59 25.65
CA PHE A 357 3.46 -1.13 25.52
C PHE A 357 3.06 -0.90 24.05
N TYR A 358 3.93 -0.23 23.29
CA TYR A 358 3.71 0.01 21.86
C TYR A 358 3.64 -1.29 21.06
N MET A 359 4.63 -2.20 21.22
CA MET A 359 4.66 -3.46 20.48
C MET A 359 3.48 -4.37 20.85
N GLN A 360 3.11 -4.45 22.13
CA GLN A 360 1.94 -5.23 22.55
C GLN A 360 0.64 -4.71 21.93
N THR A 361 0.49 -3.38 21.83
CA THR A 361 -0.68 -2.77 21.16
C THR A 361 -0.71 -3.12 19.67
N LEU A 362 0.44 -3.04 19.00
CA LEU A 362 0.55 -3.34 17.57
C LEU A 362 0.22 -4.80 17.24
N PHE A 363 0.66 -5.75 18.08
CA PHE A 363 0.36 -7.17 17.90
C PHE A 363 -1.09 -7.53 18.24
N ALA A 364 -1.66 -6.92 19.28
CA ALA A 364 -3.08 -7.08 19.59
C ALA A 364 -3.95 -6.63 18.41
N LEU A 365 -3.66 -5.44 17.85
CA LEU A 365 -4.33 -4.95 16.65
C LEU A 365 -4.09 -5.87 15.45
N SER A 366 -2.87 -6.36 15.26
CA SER A 366 -2.56 -7.30 14.17
C SER A 366 -3.35 -8.60 14.28
N THR A 367 -3.59 -9.10 15.50
CA THR A 367 -4.37 -10.34 15.72
C THR A 367 -5.85 -10.07 15.45
N GLN A 368 -6.39 -8.99 16.03
CA GLN A 368 -7.79 -8.59 15.84
C GLN A 368 -8.14 -8.34 14.37
N SER A 369 -7.26 -7.67 13.63
CA SER A 369 -7.42 -7.38 12.20
C SER A 369 -7.53 -8.64 11.35
N VAL A 370 -6.71 -9.65 11.64
CA VAL A 370 -6.73 -10.91 10.87
C VAL A 370 -8.05 -11.63 11.14
N VAL A 371 -8.45 -11.77 12.41
CA VAL A 371 -9.71 -12.39 12.82
C VAL A 371 -10.92 -11.65 12.24
N ASN A 372 -10.96 -10.32 12.37
CA ASN A 372 -12.07 -9.51 11.85
C ASN A 372 -12.20 -9.63 10.33
N LYS A 373 -11.08 -9.66 9.58
CA LYS A 373 -11.11 -9.81 8.11
C LYS A 373 -11.53 -11.21 7.67
N GLU A 374 -11.09 -12.25 8.36
CA GLU A 374 -11.52 -13.62 8.08
C GLU A 374 -13.03 -13.77 8.35
N ARG A 375 -13.52 -13.27 9.50
CA ARG A 375 -14.97 -13.23 9.79
C ARG A 375 -15.74 -12.42 8.74
N ALA A 376 -15.28 -11.21 8.42
CA ALA A 376 -15.93 -10.38 7.41
C ALA A 376 -15.96 -11.04 6.03
N SER A 377 -14.92 -11.78 5.65
CA SER A 377 -14.87 -12.54 4.39
C SER A 377 -15.84 -13.71 4.41
N SER A 378 -15.91 -14.46 5.50
CA SER A 378 -16.89 -15.55 5.66
C SER A 378 -18.32 -15.03 5.57
N ILE A 379 -18.60 -13.92 6.24
CA ILE A 379 -19.92 -13.25 6.20
C ILE A 379 -20.24 -12.79 4.77
N ALA A 380 -19.27 -12.17 4.08
CA ALA A 380 -19.44 -11.76 2.69
C ALA A 380 -19.78 -12.94 1.76
N GLU A 381 -19.08 -14.06 1.89
CA GLU A 381 -19.38 -15.28 1.14
C GLU A 381 -20.77 -15.85 1.48
N THR A 382 -21.20 -15.76 2.75
CA THR A 382 -22.55 -16.17 3.15
C THR A 382 -23.59 -15.24 2.52
N ILE A 383 -23.39 -13.92 2.54
CA ILE A 383 -24.29 -12.95 1.90
C ILE A 383 -24.42 -13.24 0.40
N ASP A 384 -23.31 -13.45 -0.30
CA ASP A 384 -23.33 -13.75 -1.74
C ASP A 384 -24.12 -15.04 -2.03
N ARG A 385 -23.88 -16.12 -1.25
CA ARG A 385 -24.63 -17.38 -1.40
C ARG A 385 -26.12 -17.22 -1.09
N VAL A 386 -26.44 -16.46 -0.06
CA VAL A 386 -27.81 -16.24 0.40
C VAL A 386 -28.57 -15.40 -0.63
N ASN A 387 -27.94 -14.38 -1.23
CA ASN A 387 -28.51 -13.63 -2.35
C ASN A 387 -28.77 -14.50 -3.59
N ASP A 388 -27.79 -15.30 -4.01
CA ASP A 388 -27.98 -16.25 -5.12
C ASP A 388 -29.15 -17.20 -4.84
N ARG A 389 -29.33 -17.61 -3.57
CA ARG A 389 -30.42 -18.47 -3.13
C ARG A 389 -31.78 -17.77 -3.15
N ALA A 390 -31.87 -16.49 -2.78
CA ALA A 390 -33.11 -15.73 -2.89
C ALA A 390 -33.65 -15.71 -4.32
N ASP A 391 -32.74 -15.48 -5.29
CA ASP A 391 -33.10 -15.45 -6.70
C ASP A 391 -33.64 -16.80 -7.16
N GLU A 392 -32.96 -17.90 -6.79
CA GLU A 392 -33.44 -19.26 -7.08
C GLU A 392 -34.78 -19.57 -6.42
N LEU A 393 -34.94 -19.23 -5.14
CA LEU A 393 -36.19 -19.46 -4.40
C LEU A 393 -37.35 -18.70 -5.02
N THR A 394 -37.12 -17.47 -5.48
CA THR A 394 -38.14 -16.66 -6.16
C THR A 394 -38.58 -17.34 -7.46
N VAL A 395 -37.63 -17.80 -8.28
CA VAL A 395 -37.94 -18.53 -9.53
C VAL A 395 -38.70 -19.84 -9.25
N GLN A 396 -38.28 -20.59 -8.23
CA GLN A 396 -38.96 -21.82 -7.82
C GLN A 396 -40.38 -21.53 -7.31
N TYR A 397 -40.56 -20.48 -6.52
CA TYR A 397 -41.86 -20.05 -6.02
C TYR A 397 -42.79 -19.69 -7.18
N ASP A 398 -42.31 -18.88 -8.12
CA ASP A 398 -43.05 -18.47 -9.31
C ASP A 398 -43.51 -19.66 -10.17
N GLU A 399 -42.62 -20.60 -10.48
CA GLU A 399 -42.97 -21.82 -11.23
C GLU A 399 -43.99 -22.70 -10.48
N ARG A 400 -43.86 -22.82 -9.16
CA ARG A 400 -44.80 -23.62 -8.34
C ARG A 400 -46.22 -23.07 -8.40
N TYR A 401 -46.42 -21.76 -8.26
CA TYR A 401 -47.77 -21.17 -8.36
C TYR A 401 -48.27 -21.07 -9.80
N LEU A 402 -47.36 -20.91 -10.76
CA LEU A 402 -47.70 -21.03 -12.18
C LEU A 402 -48.28 -22.42 -12.50
N SER A 403 -47.72 -23.49 -11.96
CA SER A 403 -48.30 -24.84 -12.09
C SER A 403 -49.74 -24.89 -11.53
N LYS A 404 -50.01 -24.28 -10.37
CA LYS A 404 -51.38 -24.19 -9.82
C LYS A 404 -52.34 -23.43 -10.74
N ALA A 405 -51.89 -22.33 -11.33
CA ALA A 405 -52.69 -21.58 -12.30
C ALA A 405 -52.96 -22.37 -13.59
N ARG A 406 -51.97 -23.14 -14.08
CA ARG A 406 -52.14 -24.06 -15.22
C ARG A 406 -53.17 -25.15 -14.91
N VAL A 407 -53.13 -25.72 -13.71
CA VAL A 407 -54.13 -26.72 -13.27
C VAL A 407 -55.53 -26.10 -13.21
N ALA A 408 -55.66 -24.88 -12.67
CA ALA A 408 -56.95 -24.18 -12.63
C ALA A 408 -57.50 -23.91 -14.05
N ALA A 409 -56.65 -23.45 -14.97
CA ALA A 409 -56.99 -23.26 -16.38
C ALA A 409 -57.45 -24.57 -17.02
N TYR A 410 -56.66 -25.64 -16.88
CA TYR A 410 -56.99 -26.97 -17.42
C TYR A 410 -58.35 -27.50 -16.91
N ILE A 411 -58.63 -27.35 -15.60
CA ILE A 411 -59.90 -27.79 -15.00
C ILE A 411 -61.08 -27.01 -15.58
N LEU A 412 -60.93 -25.70 -15.73
CA LEU A 412 -62.01 -24.83 -16.20
C LEU A 412 -62.24 -24.92 -17.71
N GLU A 413 -61.21 -25.21 -18.49
CA GLU A 413 -61.33 -25.57 -19.90
C GLU A 413 -62.02 -26.92 -20.09
N ALA A 414 -61.62 -27.92 -19.31
CA ALA A 414 -62.18 -29.27 -19.40
C ALA A 414 -63.66 -29.31 -18.99
N ASN A 415 -64.06 -28.51 -17.99
CA ASN A 415 -65.45 -28.39 -17.58
C ASN A 415 -65.85 -26.94 -17.24
N PRO A 416 -66.29 -26.14 -18.24
CA PRO A 416 -66.70 -24.76 -18.04
C PRO A 416 -67.90 -24.58 -17.10
N ALA A 417 -68.69 -25.64 -16.83
CA ALA A 417 -69.81 -25.57 -15.89
C ALA A 417 -69.35 -25.38 -14.43
N LEU A 418 -68.06 -25.59 -14.15
CA LEU A 418 -67.46 -25.34 -12.84
C LEU A 418 -67.22 -23.85 -12.55
N ALA A 419 -67.42 -22.96 -13.53
CA ALA A 419 -67.32 -21.50 -13.38
C ALA A 419 -68.47 -20.91 -12.52
N THR A 420 -68.57 -21.35 -11.26
CA THR A 420 -69.53 -20.86 -10.27
C THR A 420 -68.81 -20.52 -8.98
N LYS A 421 -69.28 -19.51 -8.25
CA LYS A 421 -68.65 -19.04 -7.00
C LYS A 421 -68.34 -20.17 -5.98
N PRO A 422 -69.25 -21.12 -5.69
CA PRO A 422 -68.96 -22.22 -4.78
C PRO A 422 -67.84 -23.15 -5.27
N LYS A 423 -67.80 -23.42 -6.59
CA LYS A 423 -66.77 -24.27 -7.19
C LYS A 423 -65.43 -23.57 -7.34
N MET A 424 -65.43 -22.25 -7.53
CA MET A 424 -64.19 -21.45 -7.45
C MET A 424 -63.61 -21.49 -6.05
N GLN A 425 -64.45 -21.45 -5.00
CA GLN A 425 -63.96 -21.59 -3.62
C GLN A 425 -63.38 -22.98 -3.38
N GLU A 426 -64.08 -24.03 -3.80
CA GLU A 426 -63.59 -25.42 -3.66
C GLU A 426 -62.28 -25.63 -4.44
N LEU A 427 -62.15 -25.05 -5.64
CA LEU A 427 -60.92 -25.09 -6.43
C LEU A 427 -59.78 -24.29 -5.77
N ALA A 428 -60.08 -23.13 -5.20
CA ALA A 428 -59.12 -22.32 -4.45
C ALA A 428 -58.60 -23.07 -3.21
N ASP A 429 -59.49 -23.74 -2.47
CA ASP A 429 -59.16 -24.56 -1.31
C ASP A 429 -58.25 -25.75 -1.71
N VAL A 430 -58.56 -26.42 -2.84
CA VAL A 430 -57.77 -27.55 -3.36
C VAL A 430 -56.38 -27.12 -3.81
N LEU A 431 -56.30 -26.01 -4.54
CA LEU A 431 -55.03 -25.44 -5.01
C LEU A 431 -54.26 -24.73 -3.89
N GLN A 432 -54.87 -24.55 -2.72
CA GLN A 432 -54.33 -23.75 -1.60
C GLN A 432 -53.89 -22.36 -2.07
N VAL A 433 -54.82 -21.63 -2.68
CA VAL A 433 -54.63 -20.27 -3.20
C VAL A 433 -55.73 -19.36 -2.67
N SER A 434 -55.45 -18.07 -2.55
CA SER A 434 -56.38 -17.11 -1.94
C SER A 434 -57.58 -16.84 -2.86
N GLY A 435 -57.33 -16.77 -4.16
CA GLY A 435 -58.36 -16.46 -5.14
C GLY A 435 -58.13 -17.15 -6.48
N VAL A 436 -59.23 -17.53 -7.12
CA VAL A 436 -59.28 -18.00 -8.51
C VAL A 436 -60.27 -17.13 -9.27
N TYR A 437 -59.82 -16.55 -10.36
CA TYR A 437 -60.54 -15.59 -11.17
C TYR A 437 -60.56 -16.07 -12.62
N LEU A 438 -61.73 -16.03 -13.24
CA LEU A 438 -61.89 -16.38 -14.64
C LEU A 438 -62.29 -15.13 -15.43
N PHE A 439 -61.54 -14.80 -16.46
CA PHE A 439 -61.76 -13.66 -17.34
C PHE A 439 -62.16 -14.12 -18.75
N ASP A 440 -62.99 -13.32 -19.41
CA ASP A 440 -63.33 -13.52 -20.82
C ASP A 440 -62.32 -12.85 -21.77
N GLY A 441 -62.45 -13.13 -23.07
CA GLY A 441 -61.62 -12.54 -24.11
C GLY A 441 -61.74 -11.02 -24.29
N SER A 442 -62.63 -10.35 -23.55
CA SER A 442 -62.73 -8.89 -23.50
C SER A 442 -62.01 -8.28 -22.28
N GLY A 443 -61.38 -9.11 -21.44
CA GLY A 443 -60.72 -8.69 -20.21
C GLY A 443 -61.69 -8.43 -19.06
N SER A 444 -62.93 -8.94 -19.13
CA SER A 444 -63.93 -8.81 -18.07
C SER A 444 -63.99 -10.07 -17.20
N MET A 445 -64.03 -9.88 -15.88
CA MET A 445 -64.09 -10.99 -14.93
C MET A 445 -65.48 -11.64 -14.96
N MET A 446 -65.53 -12.93 -15.31
CA MET A 446 -66.76 -13.72 -15.37
C MET A 446 -67.16 -14.28 -14.00
N VAL A 447 -66.22 -14.87 -13.27
CA VAL A 447 -66.47 -15.47 -11.95
C VAL A 447 -65.20 -15.45 -11.10
N SER A 448 -65.38 -15.35 -9.78
CA SER A 448 -64.33 -15.50 -8.79
C SER A 448 -64.91 -16.04 -7.48
N ASN A 449 -64.07 -16.64 -6.64
CA ASN A 449 -64.41 -16.92 -5.23
C ASN A 449 -64.24 -15.70 -4.31
N ALA A 450 -63.48 -14.70 -4.76
CA ALA A 450 -63.21 -13.47 -4.03
C ALA A 450 -64.48 -12.58 -3.90
N PRO A 451 -64.50 -11.60 -2.99
CA PRO A 451 -65.64 -10.70 -2.80
C PRO A 451 -65.84 -9.71 -3.96
N TYR A 452 -64.89 -9.60 -4.89
CA TYR A 452 -64.95 -8.69 -6.02
C TYR A 452 -65.95 -9.17 -7.08
N GLU A 453 -66.90 -8.29 -7.43
CA GLU A 453 -67.84 -8.51 -8.53
C GLU A 453 -67.64 -7.40 -9.58
N HIS A 454 -67.61 -7.77 -10.86
CA HIS A 454 -67.52 -6.82 -12.00
C HIS A 454 -66.20 -6.06 -12.18
N PHE A 455 -65.06 -6.72 -12.00
CA PHE A 455 -63.73 -6.20 -12.36
C PHE A 455 -63.46 -6.35 -13.87
N SER A 456 -62.68 -5.43 -14.45
CA SER A 456 -62.23 -5.51 -15.84
C SER A 456 -60.82 -4.91 -15.95
N LEU A 457 -59.99 -5.49 -16.81
CA LEU A 457 -58.59 -5.06 -16.96
C LEU A 457 -58.51 -3.59 -17.39
N SER A 458 -57.63 -2.85 -16.74
CA SER A 458 -57.35 -1.45 -17.05
C SER A 458 -56.64 -1.32 -18.40
N THR A 459 -56.83 -0.18 -19.06
CA THR A 459 -56.08 0.20 -20.28
C THR A 459 -54.95 1.19 -20.00
N ASP A 460 -54.76 1.58 -18.73
CA ASP A 460 -53.68 2.46 -18.29
C ASP A 460 -52.41 1.64 -18.05
N GLU A 461 -51.30 1.98 -18.72
CA GLU A 461 -50.02 1.26 -18.60
C GLU A 461 -49.43 1.29 -17.18
N THR A 462 -49.88 2.22 -16.32
CA THR A 462 -49.41 2.31 -14.93
C THR A 462 -50.22 1.46 -13.95
N ASP A 463 -51.34 0.87 -14.40
CA ASP A 463 -52.22 0.04 -13.58
C ASP A 463 -51.68 -1.40 -13.51
N GLN A 464 -51.72 -2.00 -12.31
CA GLN A 464 -51.22 -3.36 -12.08
C GLN A 464 -51.88 -4.43 -12.98
N SER A 465 -53.14 -4.23 -13.37
CA SER A 465 -53.90 -5.18 -14.17
C SER A 465 -53.58 -5.10 -15.66
N PHE A 466 -52.93 -4.03 -16.12
CA PHE A 466 -52.66 -3.80 -17.54
C PHE A 466 -51.82 -4.91 -18.18
N ALA A 467 -50.80 -5.40 -17.45
CA ALA A 467 -49.90 -6.43 -17.96
C ALA A 467 -50.64 -7.73 -18.35
N PHE A 468 -51.79 -8.04 -17.74
CA PHE A 468 -52.57 -9.24 -18.06
C PHE A 468 -53.20 -9.22 -19.47
N TRP A 469 -53.27 -8.07 -20.14
CA TRP A 469 -53.69 -8.00 -21.55
C TRP A 469 -52.83 -8.85 -22.47
N GLN A 470 -51.56 -9.10 -22.13
CA GLN A 470 -50.67 -9.92 -22.95
C GLN A 470 -51.16 -11.38 -23.08
N LEU A 471 -51.89 -11.88 -22.08
CA LEU A 471 -52.48 -13.24 -22.12
C LEU A 471 -53.53 -13.34 -23.24
N LEU A 472 -54.33 -12.29 -23.41
CA LEU A 472 -55.33 -12.19 -24.48
C LEU A 472 -54.70 -11.90 -25.86
N GLN A 473 -53.40 -11.61 -25.90
CA GLN A 473 -52.63 -11.39 -27.13
C GLN A 473 -51.81 -12.62 -27.56
N GLY A 474 -51.97 -13.75 -26.87
CA GLY A 474 -51.31 -15.02 -27.20
C GLY A 474 -50.04 -15.32 -26.39
N VAL A 475 -49.85 -14.67 -25.24
CA VAL A 475 -48.86 -15.12 -24.22
C VAL A 475 -49.53 -16.19 -23.35
N ASP A 476 -48.90 -17.36 -23.20
CA ASP A 476 -49.51 -18.51 -22.52
C ASP A 476 -49.68 -18.29 -21.01
N SER A 477 -48.72 -17.61 -20.36
CA SER A 477 -48.79 -17.30 -18.94
C SER A 477 -48.02 -16.04 -18.57
N TYR A 478 -48.43 -15.40 -17.48
CA TYR A 478 -47.79 -14.23 -16.91
C TYR A 478 -47.79 -14.33 -15.39
N VAL A 479 -46.61 -14.16 -14.81
CA VAL A 479 -46.40 -14.06 -13.36
C VAL A 479 -46.11 -12.60 -13.08
N GLN A 480 -46.97 -11.95 -12.30
CA GLN A 480 -46.71 -10.60 -11.82
C GLN A 480 -45.67 -10.65 -10.70
N GLU A 481 -44.80 -9.64 -10.60
CA GLU A 481 -44.00 -9.46 -9.37
C GLU A 481 -44.93 -9.23 -8.16
N PRO A 482 -44.54 -9.66 -6.94
CA PRO A 482 -45.33 -9.38 -5.74
C PRO A 482 -45.54 -7.87 -5.55
N THR A 483 -46.79 -7.43 -5.44
CA THR A 483 -47.16 -6.02 -5.23
C THR A 483 -48.21 -5.89 -4.13
N GLU A 484 -48.32 -4.72 -3.51
CA GLU A 484 -49.43 -4.44 -2.61
C GLU A 484 -50.74 -4.44 -3.39
N ASP A 485 -51.71 -5.20 -2.91
CA ASP A 485 -53.07 -5.20 -3.44
C ASP A 485 -53.72 -3.83 -3.18
N GLU A 486 -54.15 -3.14 -4.23
CA GLU A 486 -54.71 -1.78 -4.14
C GLU A 486 -55.93 -1.65 -3.21
N MET A 487 -56.60 -2.76 -2.88
CA MET A 487 -57.83 -2.77 -2.08
C MET A 487 -57.59 -3.23 -0.63
N THR A 488 -56.74 -4.22 -0.43
CA THR A 488 -56.45 -4.80 0.89
C THR A 488 -55.16 -4.29 1.51
N GLY A 489 -54.23 -3.77 0.71
CA GLY A 489 -52.89 -3.34 1.14
C GLY A 489 -51.96 -4.50 1.52
N GLU A 490 -52.38 -5.74 1.27
CA GLU A 490 -51.57 -6.93 1.52
C GLU A 490 -50.66 -7.21 0.32
N LEU A 491 -49.45 -7.72 0.58
CA LEU A 491 -48.54 -8.14 -0.48
C LEU A 491 -49.07 -9.42 -1.15
N VAL A 492 -49.43 -9.31 -2.42
CA VAL A 492 -50.05 -10.39 -3.19
C VAL A 492 -49.35 -10.55 -4.53
N GLN A 493 -49.47 -11.74 -5.09
CA GLN A 493 -48.98 -12.04 -6.41
C GLN A 493 -50.13 -12.58 -7.26
N TYR A 494 -50.34 -11.98 -8.43
CA TYR A 494 -51.32 -12.48 -9.39
C TYR A 494 -50.62 -13.21 -10.53
N ILE A 495 -51.09 -14.43 -10.80
CA ILE A 495 -50.50 -15.29 -11.84
C ILE A 495 -51.61 -15.69 -12.80
N GLY A 496 -51.43 -15.39 -14.08
CA GLY A 496 -52.41 -15.61 -15.13
C GLY A 496 -51.95 -16.65 -16.14
N VAL A 497 -52.88 -17.49 -16.59
CA VAL A 497 -52.69 -18.49 -17.65
C VAL A 497 -53.82 -18.35 -18.66
N ALA A 498 -53.46 -18.16 -19.93
CA ALA A 498 -54.43 -18.03 -21.01
C ALA A 498 -55.29 -19.29 -21.15
N THR A 499 -56.56 -19.11 -21.49
CA THR A 499 -57.45 -20.22 -21.81
C THR A 499 -57.78 -20.23 -23.31
N TYR A 500 -57.98 -21.43 -23.86
CA TYR A 500 -58.17 -21.65 -25.29
C TYR A 500 -59.54 -22.27 -25.57
N ASP A 501 -60.08 -21.97 -26.75
CA ASP A 501 -61.24 -22.68 -27.29
C ASP A 501 -60.84 -23.96 -28.04
N ASP A 502 -61.83 -24.74 -28.48
CA ASP A 502 -61.62 -25.98 -29.25
C ASP A 502 -60.84 -25.76 -30.56
N ALA A 503 -60.75 -24.52 -31.04
CA ALA A 503 -60.00 -24.14 -32.25
C ALA A 503 -58.57 -23.65 -31.94
N GLY A 504 -58.19 -23.59 -30.67
CA GLY A 504 -56.86 -23.16 -30.20
C GLY A 504 -56.68 -21.64 -30.16
N TYR A 505 -57.76 -20.85 -30.22
CA TYR A 505 -57.70 -19.41 -30.04
C TYR A 505 -57.92 -19.06 -28.57
N THR A 506 -57.20 -18.04 -28.08
CA THR A 506 -57.37 -17.52 -26.73
C THR A 506 -58.79 -16.99 -26.54
N ASN A 507 -59.54 -17.55 -25.59
CA ASN A 507 -60.93 -17.17 -25.31
C ASN A 507 -61.12 -16.47 -23.96
N GLY A 508 -60.03 -16.32 -23.20
CA GLY A 508 -60.01 -15.78 -21.85
C GLY A 508 -58.68 -16.09 -21.17
N PHE A 509 -58.66 -15.97 -19.84
CA PHE A 509 -57.58 -16.48 -19.01
C PHE A 509 -58.09 -16.78 -17.60
N VAL A 510 -57.38 -17.67 -16.90
CA VAL A 510 -57.54 -17.88 -15.47
C VAL A 510 -56.42 -17.15 -14.75
N GLN A 511 -56.78 -16.42 -13.71
CA GLN A 511 -55.83 -15.77 -12.82
C GLN A 511 -55.99 -16.35 -11.42
N VAL A 512 -54.87 -16.59 -10.77
CA VAL A 512 -54.80 -17.05 -9.39
C VAL A 512 -54.14 -15.97 -8.55
N MET A 513 -54.70 -15.70 -7.38
CA MET A 513 -54.15 -14.79 -6.38
C MET A 513 -53.54 -15.62 -5.26
N VAL A 514 -52.31 -15.25 -4.91
CA VAL A 514 -51.56 -15.87 -3.83
C VAL A 514 -51.15 -14.79 -2.84
N HIS A 515 -51.24 -15.06 -1.54
CA HIS A 515 -50.56 -14.24 -0.55
C HIS A 515 -49.06 -14.44 -0.71
N ALA A 516 -48.33 -13.34 -0.90
CA ALA A 516 -46.89 -13.36 -0.98
C ALA A 516 -46.23 -13.44 0.41
N GLY A 517 -47.01 -13.41 1.51
CA GLY A 517 -46.46 -13.45 2.87
C GLY A 517 -45.51 -14.61 3.16
N ARG A 518 -45.70 -15.78 2.52
CA ARG A 518 -44.75 -16.91 2.65
C ARG A 518 -43.45 -16.67 1.87
N LEU A 519 -43.52 -16.09 0.67
CA LEU A 519 -42.33 -15.65 -0.07
C LEU A 519 -41.63 -14.51 0.67
N GLU A 520 -42.38 -13.59 1.27
CA GLU A 520 -41.87 -12.51 2.10
C GLU A 520 -41.13 -13.04 3.32
N GLU A 521 -41.69 -14.03 4.04
CA GLU A 521 -41.01 -14.68 5.17
C GLU A 521 -39.74 -15.44 4.72
N LEU A 522 -39.80 -16.15 3.59
CA LEU A 522 -38.65 -16.84 3.02
C LEU A 522 -37.55 -15.87 2.59
N LEU A 523 -37.89 -14.79 1.89
CA LEU A 523 -36.95 -13.74 1.49
C LEU A 523 -36.43 -12.96 2.69
N ARG A 524 -37.20 -12.86 3.78
CA ARG A 524 -36.78 -12.23 5.03
C ARG A 524 -35.64 -12.99 5.70
N SER A 525 -35.64 -14.32 5.64
CA SER A 525 -34.50 -15.14 6.11
C SER A 525 -33.21 -14.89 5.31
N VAL A 526 -33.35 -14.38 4.08
CA VAL A 526 -32.26 -14.09 3.15
C VAL A 526 -31.81 -12.62 3.23
N GLN A 527 -32.57 -11.76 3.91
CA GLN A 527 -32.18 -10.37 4.09
C GLN A 527 -30.92 -10.23 4.94
N ILE A 528 -30.14 -9.19 4.63
CA ILE A 528 -28.90 -8.86 5.32
C ILE A 528 -29.08 -8.77 6.85
N ASP A 529 -30.27 -8.36 7.29
CA ASP A 529 -30.61 -8.25 8.69
C ASP A 529 -30.58 -9.61 9.39
N HIS A 530 -31.07 -10.67 8.74
CA HIS A 530 -31.09 -12.01 9.29
C HIS A 530 -29.71 -12.67 9.21
N VAL A 531 -28.97 -12.44 8.11
CA VAL A 531 -27.61 -12.97 7.92
C VAL A 531 -26.63 -12.41 8.95
N LEU A 532 -26.80 -11.15 9.34
CA LEU A 532 -25.94 -10.49 10.32
C LEU A 532 -26.48 -10.56 11.74
N ASP A 533 -27.73 -11.00 11.94
CA ASP A 533 -28.31 -11.10 13.28
C ASP A 533 -27.59 -12.16 14.11
N GLY A 534 -27.26 -11.80 15.35
CA GLY A 534 -26.52 -12.69 16.24
C GLY A 534 -25.06 -12.92 15.85
N VAL A 535 -24.53 -12.33 14.77
CA VAL A 535 -23.11 -12.44 14.43
C VAL A 535 -22.26 -11.72 15.46
N LYS A 536 -21.63 -12.50 16.34
CA LYS A 536 -20.67 -12.02 17.33
C LYS A 536 -19.25 -12.06 16.79
N ALA A 537 -18.43 -11.10 17.23
CA ALA A 537 -17.03 -10.98 16.84
C ALA A 537 -16.15 -10.87 18.09
N GLY A 538 -15.94 -12.00 18.76
CA GLY A 538 -15.33 -12.02 20.10
C GLY A 538 -16.26 -11.43 21.16
N SER A 539 -15.71 -11.15 22.35
CA SER A 539 -16.49 -10.64 23.47
C SER A 539 -17.00 -9.22 23.17
N GLY A 540 -18.31 -9.09 22.97
CA GLY A 540 -18.96 -7.80 22.68
C GLY A 540 -18.65 -7.15 21.33
N GLY A 541 -18.00 -7.87 20.40
CA GLY A 541 -17.90 -7.42 19.01
C GLY A 541 -19.10 -7.85 18.18
N PHE A 542 -19.35 -7.15 17.07
CA PHE A 542 -20.52 -7.36 16.23
C PHE A 542 -20.21 -7.08 14.75
N ALA A 543 -21.07 -7.58 13.85
CA ALA A 543 -21.04 -7.24 12.44
C ALA A 543 -22.11 -6.18 12.09
N PHE A 544 -21.84 -5.35 11.08
CA PHE A 544 -22.81 -4.41 10.54
C PHE A 544 -22.55 -4.16 9.05
N ALA A 545 -23.55 -3.72 8.30
CA ALA A 545 -23.46 -3.51 6.85
C ALA A 545 -23.87 -2.08 6.45
N VAL A 546 -23.14 -1.52 5.49
CA VAL A 546 -23.43 -0.23 4.87
C VAL A 546 -23.73 -0.44 3.40
N SER A 547 -24.89 0.03 2.93
CA SER A 547 -25.31 -0.03 1.53
C SER A 547 -24.40 0.81 0.64
N LYS A 548 -24.00 0.25 -0.50
CA LYS A 548 -23.25 0.98 -1.53
C LYS A 548 -24.13 1.90 -2.36
N ALA A 549 -25.43 1.62 -2.46
CA ALA A 549 -26.34 2.37 -3.32
C ALA A 549 -26.54 3.81 -2.81
N ASP A 550 -26.64 3.96 -1.48
CA ASP A 550 -27.00 5.22 -0.84
C ASP A 550 -26.15 5.57 0.38
N GLY A 551 -25.28 4.68 0.87
CA GLY A 551 -24.42 4.92 2.03
C GLY A 551 -25.12 4.75 3.38
N THR A 552 -26.35 4.25 3.41
CA THR A 552 -27.10 4.03 4.65
C THR A 552 -26.64 2.77 5.37
N ILE A 553 -26.81 2.76 6.70
CA ILE A 553 -26.57 1.55 7.51
C ILE A 553 -27.75 0.60 7.28
N SER A 554 -27.51 -0.47 6.54
CA SER A 554 -28.53 -1.48 6.21
C SER A 554 -28.84 -2.34 7.44
N TYR A 555 -27.80 -2.82 8.14
CA TYR A 555 -27.95 -3.55 9.39
C TYR A 555 -26.98 -3.02 10.45
N TYR A 556 -27.43 -3.00 11.70
CA TYR A 556 -26.64 -2.73 12.89
C TYR A 556 -27.37 -3.33 14.12
N PRO A 557 -26.67 -3.89 15.14
CA PRO A 557 -27.33 -4.56 16.28
C PRO A 557 -28.34 -3.69 17.05
N ASP A 558 -28.07 -2.39 17.17
CA ASP A 558 -29.04 -1.40 17.63
C ASP A 558 -29.94 -0.94 16.47
N ALA A 559 -31.17 -1.43 16.44
CA ALA A 559 -32.18 -1.09 15.44
C ALA A 559 -32.46 0.42 15.33
N SER A 560 -32.14 1.24 16.34
CA SER A 560 -32.30 2.69 16.26
C SER A 560 -31.34 3.38 15.29
N ILE A 561 -30.29 2.68 14.85
CA ILE A 561 -29.25 3.19 13.95
C ILE A 561 -29.53 2.79 12.49
N GLN A 562 -30.25 1.70 12.26
CA GLN A 562 -30.58 1.19 10.93
C GLN A 562 -31.36 2.23 10.10
N GLY A 563 -31.08 2.27 8.79
CA GLY A 563 -31.67 3.21 7.83
C GLY A 563 -31.13 4.64 7.89
N LYS A 564 -30.28 4.98 8.87
CA LYS A 564 -29.60 6.30 8.92
C LYS A 564 -28.40 6.31 7.99
N GLN A 565 -28.04 7.51 7.52
CA GLN A 565 -26.79 7.69 6.78
C GLN A 565 -25.58 7.36 7.66
N ALA A 566 -24.66 6.54 7.17
CA ALA A 566 -23.47 6.14 7.93
C ALA A 566 -22.67 7.35 8.47
N THR A 567 -22.64 8.44 7.69
CA THR A 567 -21.97 9.69 8.08
C THR A 567 -22.65 10.45 9.22
N GLU A 568 -23.97 10.28 9.40
CA GLU A 568 -24.71 10.93 10.50
C GLU A 568 -24.48 10.23 11.84
N VAL A 569 -24.11 8.95 11.81
CA VAL A 569 -23.93 8.11 13.00
C VAL A 569 -22.47 8.14 13.51
N GLY A 570 -21.55 8.68 12.71
CA GLY A 570 -20.18 8.98 13.12
C GLY A 570 -19.08 8.48 12.17
N LEU A 571 -19.43 7.69 11.14
CA LEU A 571 -18.47 7.26 10.14
C LEU A 571 -18.05 8.42 9.24
N LYS A 572 -16.80 8.43 8.76
CA LYS A 572 -16.35 9.37 7.73
C LYS A 572 -16.48 8.74 6.35
N GLU A 573 -16.67 9.54 5.31
CA GLU A 573 -16.68 9.03 3.91
C GLU A 573 -15.42 8.20 3.58
N SER A 574 -14.25 8.56 4.11
CA SER A 574 -13.01 7.80 3.90
C SER A 574 -13.01 6.41 4.54
N GLN A 575 -13.91 6.16 5.49
CA GLN A 575 -14.06 4.89 6.20
C GLN A 575 -15.02 3.94 5.48
N ILE A 576 -15.96 4.48 4.67
CA ILE A 576 -17.00 3.71 3.98
C ILE A 576 -16.41 3.10 2.69
N ARG A 577 -15.69 2.00 2.82
CA ARG A 577 -15.07 1.27 1.69
C ARG A 577 -14.67 -0.15 2.06
N GLY A 578 -14.40 -0.98 1.06
CA GLY A 578 -13.78 -2.30 1.23
C GLY A 578 -12.33 -2.25 1.70
N GLY A 579 -11.91 -3.24 2.50
CA GLY A 579 -10.54 -3.38 2.97
C GLY A 579 -10.12 -2.33 4.00
N TYR A 580 -11.08 -1.65 4.64
CA TYR A 580 -10.84 -0.79 5.79
C TYR A 580 -10.41 -1.64 7.00
N ASP A 581 -9.52 -1.11 7.83
CA ASP A 581 -8.93 -1.86 8.96
C ASP A 581 -8.32 -0.89 9.98
N ASP A 582 -9.17 -0.09 10.63
CA ASP A 582 -8.78 1.01 11.52
C ASP A 582 -9.91 1.26 12.53
N TYR A 583 -9.76 2.27 13.37
CA TYR A 583 -10.76 2.66 14.36
C TYR A 583 -11.90 3.46 13.75
N ILE A 584 -13.12 3.02 14.00
CA ILE A 584 -14.36 3.74 13.72
C ILE A 584 -15.00 4.23 15.02
N THR A 585 -15.78 5.30 14.92
CA THR A 585 -16.57 5.80 16.06
C THR A 585 -18.03 5.84 15.65
N ILE A 586 -18.87 5.08 16.34
CA ILE A 586 -20.31 4.99 16.10
C ILE A 586 -21.01 5.28 17.43
N GLY A 587 -21.94 6.23 17.46
CA GLY A 587 -22.70 6.53 18.68
C GLY A 587 -21.87 7.10 19.85
N GLY A 588 -20.63 7.53 19.60
CA GLY A 588 -19.71 8.05 20.62
C GLY A 588 -18.79 6.99 21.24
N GLU A 589 -18.92 5.72 20.86
CA GLU A 589 -18.02 4.64 21.23
C GLU A 589 -17.07 4.30 20.08
N THR A 590 -15.84 3.91 20.42
CA THR A 590 -14.78 3.62 19.45
C THR A 590 -14.55 2.13 19.34
N PHE A 591 -14.62 1.62 18.12
CA PHE A 591 -14.44 0.22 17.77
C PHE A 591 -13.26 0.08 16.83
N TYR A 592 -12.53 -1.02 16.95
CA TYR A 592 -11.58 -1.42 15.93
C TYR A 592 -12.32 -2.30 14.90
N ALA A 593 -12.41 -1.83 13.66
CA ALA A 593 -13.24 -2.48 12.65
C ALA A 593 -12.45 -2.80 11.38
N SER A 594 -12.77 -3.95 10.79
CA SER A 594 -12.25 -4.36 9.49
C SER A 594 -13.41 -4.60 8.53
N SER A 595 -13.23 -4.25 7.26
CA SER A 595 -14.30 -4.36 6.25
C SER A 595 -13.93 -5.22 5.05
N VAL A 596 -14.96 -5.86 4.50
CA VAL A 596 -14.94 -6.58 3.22
C VAL A 596 -16.03 -6.00 2.33
N GLU A 597 -15.82 -6.08 1.02
CA GLU A 597 -16.72 -5.55 0.01
C GLU A 597 -17.46 -6.70 -0.68
N THR A 598 -18.80 -6.67 -0.64
CA THR A 598 -19.70 -7.52 -1.43
C THR A 598 -20.24 -6.71 -2.62
N PRO A 599 -21.01 -7.26 -3.58
CA PRO A 599 -21.60 -6.47 -4.67
C PRO A 599 -22.41 -5.25 -4.17
N ASP A 600 -23.22 -5.44 -3.13
CA ASP A 600 -24.20 -4.45 -2.65
C ASP A 600 -23.81 -3.73 -1.35
N TYR A 601 -22.93 -4.32 -0.53
CA TYR A 601 -22.62 -3.84 0.81
C TYR A 601 -21.12 -3.68 1.07
N PHE A 602 -20.79 -2.77 1.99
CA PHE A 602 -19.56 -2.82 2.76
C PHE A 602 -19.88 -3.44 4.12
N VAL A 603 -19.37 -4.65 4.36
CA VAL A 603 -19.59 -5.42 5.58
C VAL A 603 -18.44 -5.15 6.54
N TYR A 604 -18.76 -4.77 7.77
CA TYR A 604 -17.80 -4.47 8.83
C TYR A 604 -17.94 -5.45 9.97
N VAL A 605 -16.81 -5.87 10.51
CA VAL A 605 -16.71 -6.59 11.77
C VAL A 605 -15.96 -5.71 12.75
N ALA A 606 -16.59 -5.38 13.88
CA ALA A 606 -16.13 -4.38 14.83
C ALA A 606 -16.00 -4.95 16.24
N GLY A 607 -14.86 -4.71 16.90
CA GLY A 607 -14.59 -5.10 18.28
C GLY A 607 -14.35 -3.88 19.18
N PRO A 608 -14.82 -3.88 20.44
CA PRO A 608 -14.66 -2.74 21.35
C PRO A 608 -13.19 -2.51 21.73
N GLU A 609 -12.76 -1.24 21.76
CA GLU A 609 -11.37 -0.89 22.13
C GLU A 609 -10.98 -1.38 23.54
N GLY A 610 -11.93 -1.42 24.47
CA GLY A 610 -11.71 -1.80 25.86
C GLY A 610 -11.06 -3.17 26.05
N GLU A 611 -11.40 -4.14 25.20
CA GLU A 611 -10.87 -5.50 25.30
C GLU A 611 -9.42 -5.61 24.86
N LEU A 612 -9.07 -4.91 23.78
CA LEU A 612 -7.68 -4.73 23.36
C LEU A 612 -6.83 -4.13 24.50
N MET A 613 -7.44 -3.29 25.36
CA MET A 613 -6.77 -2.65 26.49
C MET A 613 -6.65 -3.55 27.72
N ALA A 614 -7.64 -4.40 27.97
CA ALA A 614 -7.64 -5.34 29.08
C ALA A 614 -6.50 -6.36 28.97
N GLN A 615 -6.23 -6.86 27.76
CA GLN A 615 -5.22 -7.90 27.53
C GLN A 615 -3.77 -7.38 27.64
N ARG A 616 -3.49 -6.12 27.27
CA ARG A 616 -2.11 -5.57 27.22
C ARG A 616 -1.56 -5.09 28.57
N LEU A 617 -2.42 -4.53 29.43
CA LEU A 617 -1.99 -3.83 30.64
C LEU A 617 -1.24 -4.75 31.63
N PRO A 618 -1.72 -5.98 31.94
CA PRO A 618 -1.02 -6.89 32.85
C PRO A 618 0.38 -7.27 32.34
N LEU A 619 0.51 -7.49 31.03
CA LEU A 619 1.77 -7.90 30.40
C LEU A 619 2.80 -6.76 30.38
N THR A 620 2.37 -5.52 30.07
CA THR A 620 3.23 -4.33 30.16
C THR A 620 3.70 -4.09 31.61
N LEU A 621 2.81 -4.24 32.59
CA LEU A 621 3.15 -4.04 34.00
C LEU A 621 4.14 -5.10 34.50
N ALA A 622 3.93 -6.37 34.15
CA ALA A 622 4.84 -7.45 34.53
C ALA A 622 6.22 -7.30 33.88
N THR A 623 6.27 -7.02 32.58
CA THR A 623 7.55 -6.75 31.89
C THR A 623 8.28 -5.55 32.49
N GLY A 624 7.56 -4.48 32.81
CA GLY A 624 8.09 -3.33 33.53
C GLY A 624 8.68 -3.73 34.89
N LEU A 625 7.93 -4.45 35.73
CA LEU A 625 8.38 -4.84 37.06
C LEU A 625 9.62 -5.72 37.02
N ILE A 626 9.66 -6.70 36.11
CA ILE A 626 10.84 -7.55 35.90
C ILE A 626 12.02 -6.71 35.41
N ALA A 627 11.82 -5.81 34.44
CA ALA A 627 12.87 -4.90 33.95
C ALA A 627 13.41 -3.99 35.04
N LEU A 628 12.54 -3.41 35.87
CA LEU A 628 12.94 -2.59 37.00
C LEU A 628 13.79 -3.39 38.00
N SER A 629 13.37 -4.62 38.33
CA SER A 629 14.11 -5.48 39.25
C SER A 629 15.50 -5.86 38.71
N CYS A 630 15.60 -6.21 37.43
CA CYS A 630 16.86 -6.57 36.77
C CYS A 630 17.80 -5.36 36.68
N LEU A 631 17.28 -4.20 36.26
CA LEU A 631 18.04 -2.95 36.20
C LEU A 631 18.49 -2.49 37.58
N ALA A 632 17.68 -2.69 38.63
CA ALA A 632 18.07 -2.38 40.01
C ALA A 632 19.20 -3.29 40.50
N VAL A 633 19.18 -4.58 40.17
CA VAL A 633 20.28 -5.51 40.51
C VAL A 633 21.57 -5.11 39.78
N VAL A 634 21.48 -4.83 38.48
CA VAL A 634 22.62 -4.36 37.68
C VAL A 634 23.16 -3.03 38.22
N PHE A 635 22.28 -2.09 38.55
CA PHE A 635 22.65 -0.82 39.18
C PHE A 635 23.38 -1.02 40.51
N CYS A 636 22.84 -1.86 41.41
CA CYS A 636 23.44 -2.14 42.70
C CYS A 636 24.84 -2.74 42.56
N LEU A 637 25.03 -3.65 41.59
CA LEU A 637 26.34 -4.23 41.33
C LEU A 637 27.33 -3.22 40.75
N ILE A 638 26.89 -2.32 39.89
CA ILE A 638 27.75 -1.27 39.34
C ILE A 638 28.13 -0.26 40.44
N ALA A 639 27.15 0.24 41.20
CA ALA A 639 27.32 1.38 42.10
C ALA A 639 27.91 1.06 43.48
N PHE A 640 27.78 -0.18 43.96
CA PHE A 640 28.25 -0.58 45.29
C PHE A 640 29.47 -1.52 45.26
N GLU A 641 30.33 -1.37 46.26
CA GLU A 641 31.49 -2.23 46.49
C GLU A 641 31.60 -2.72 47.94
N PRO A 642 32.03 -3.99 48.18
CA PRO A 642 32.28 -4.51 49.52
C PRO A 642 33.52 -3.86 50.16
N GLU A 643 33.41 -3.51 51.44
CA GLU A 643 34.45 -2.80 52.19
C GLU A 643 35.71 -3.67 52.43
N HIS A 644 36.91 -3.24 52.00
CA HIS A 644 38.20 -3.79 52.49
C HIS A 644 39.39 -2.79 52.47
N MET A 645 40.37 -3.06 53.35
CA MET A 645 41.51 -2.24 53.81
C MET A 645 42.41 -1.66 52.68
N PRO A 646 42.98 -0.45 52.83
CA PRO A 646 43.77 0.20 51.80
C PRO A 646 45.19 -0.38 51.73
N ALA A 647 45.73 -0.53 50.52
CA ALA A 647 47.17 -0.57 50.31
C ALA A 647 47.65 0.88 50.06
N PRO A 648 48.83 1.29 50.59
CA PRO A 648 49.27 2.67 50.49
C PRO A 648 49.64 3.03 49.05
N LEU A 649 49.09 4.15 48.56
CA LEU A 649 49.46 4.76 47.28
C LEU A 649 50.82 5.46 47.45
N ARG A 650 51.76 5.14 46.56
CA ARG A 650 52.96 5.95 46.34
C ARG A 650 52.68 6.83 45.12
N SER A 651 52.79 8.14 45.28
CA SER A 651 52.76 9.13 44.21
C SER A 651 53.77 8.76 43.13
N MET A 652 53.30 8.44 41.93
CA MET A 652 54.09 8.53 40.71
C MET A 652 53.55 9.73 39.93
N THR A 653 54.25 10.84 40.09
CA THR A 653 54.37 11.88 39.08
C THR A 653 54.89 11.23 37.80
N GLU A 654 54.06 11.23 36.77
CA GLU A 654 54.37 11.64 35.40
C GLU A 654 53.15 11.25 34.56
N ASP A 655 52.35 12.27 34.25
CA ASP A 655 51.21 12.22 33.35
C ASP A 655 51.73 12.29 31.90
N PRO A 656 51.67 11.22 31.10
CA PRO A 656 52.01 11.30 29.68
C PRO A 656 50.85 11.87 28.84
N SER A 657 49.72 12.23 29.47
CA SER A 657 48.56 12.84 28.83
C SER A 657 48.50 14.36 28.96
N ALA A 658 49.43 14.97 29.72
CA ALA A 658 49.57 16.42 29.85
C ALA A 658 49.93 17.13 28.52
N ASP A 659 50.28 16.40 27.46
CA ASP A 659 50.75 16.97 26.19
C ASP A 659 49.64 17.35 25.18
N ARG A 660 48.35 17.30 25.54
CA ARG A 660 47.24 17.60 24.58
C ARG A 660 46.36 18.80 24.90
N VAL A 661 46.43 19.35 26.12
CA VAL A 661 45.62 20.52 26.53
C VAL A 661 46.53 21.51 27.26
N PHE A 662 46.71 22.71 26.69
CA PHE A 662 47.44 23.80 27.34
C PHE A 662 46.48 24.90 27.79
N GLU A 663 46.76 25.47 28.98
CA GLU A 663 46.02 26.62 29.51
C GLU A 663 46.51 27.90 28.85
N ILE A 664 45.59 28.66 28.27
CA ILE A 664 45.88 29.99 27.71
C ILE A 664 45.15 31.02 28.56
N GLU A 665 45.88 32.05 28.98
CA GLU A 665 45.32 33.21 29.67
C GLU A 665 44.89 34.22 28.60
N THR A 666 43.59 34.51 28.49
CA THR A 666 43.12 35.56 27.59
C THR A 666 43.59 36.94 28.09
N PRO A 667 43.67 37.98 27.25
CA PRO A 667 44.05 39.34 27.67
C PRO A 667 43.19 39.92 28.81
N SER A 668 42.02 39.32 29.07
CA SER A 668 41.11 39.63 30.17
C SER A 668 41.40 38.88 31.49
N GLY A 669 42.49 38.11 31.58
CA GLY A 669 42.88 37.35 32.77
C GLY A 669 42.10 36.05 33.00
N ARG A 670 41.34 35.58 31.99
CA ARG A 670 40.54 34.35 32.10
C ARG A 670 41.36 33.17 31.57
N ARG A 671 41.67 32.20 32.44
CA ARG A 671 42.31 30.94 32.05
C ARG A 671 41.31 30.03 31.37
N THR A 672 41.57 29.66 30.12
CA THR A 672 40.75 28.70 29.37
C THR A 672 41.63 27.54 28.90
N ARG A 673 41.18 26.31 29.15
CA ARG A 673 41.83 25.08 28.67
C ARG A 673 41.42 24.82 27.22
N THR A 674 42.38 24.68 26.31
CA THR A 674 42.12 24.39 24.89
C THR A 674 43.03 23.28 24.36
N GLU A 675 42.47 22.40 23.51
CA GLU A 675 43.21 21.37 22.76
C GLU A 675 44.00 21.98 21.59
N SER A 676 45.14 21.36 21.26
CA SER A 676 45.97 21.70 20.09
C SER A 676 45.19 21.67 18.77
N ALA A 677 45.41 22.65 17.89
CA ALA A 677 44.73 22.73 16.59
C ALA A 677 44.93 21.49 15.69
N ALA A 678 46.00 20.72 15.90
CA ALA A 678 46.29 19.50 15.15
C ALA A 678 45.39 18.31 15.53
N SER A 679 44.86 18.24 16.76
CA SER A 679 43.99 17.14 17.20
C SER A 679 42.58 17.23 16.59
N ARG A 680 42.15 18.42 16.18
CA ARG A 680 40.84 18.65 15.54
C ARG A 680 40.73 18.10 14.12
N TRP A 681 41.86 17.90 13.44
CA TRP A 681 41.89 17.49 12.02
C TRP A 681 42.10 16.00 11.81
N LEU A 682 42.65 15.28 12.79
CA LEU A 682 42.98 13.84 12.69
C LEU A 682 41.86 12.94 13.25
N ASN A 683 40.66 13.09 12.71
CA ASN A 683 39.51 12.25 13.08
C ASN A 683 39.36 11.09 12.07
N ARG A 684 40.28 10.11 12.11
CA ARG A 684 40.10 8.80 11.46
C ARG A 684 40.88 7.77 12.30
N SER A 685 40.12 6.84 12.89
CA SER A 685 40.51 5.79 13.85
C SER A 685 41.00 6.25 15.23
N LEU A 686 40.06 6.56 16.12
CA LEU A 686 40.27 6.39 17.56
C LEU A 686 40.47 4.90 17.84
N ASP A 687 41.64 4.51 18.35
CA ASP A 687 41.85 3.19 18.92
C ASP A 687 40.84 2.97 20.07
N TRP A 688 40.17 1.82 20.09
CA TRP A 688 39.14 1.46 21.08
C TRP A 688 39.62 1.63 22.53
N SER A 689 40.93 1.51 22.77
CA SER A 689 41.56 1.72 24.06
C SER A 689 41.53 3.18 24.53
N HIS A 690 41.37 4.17 23.66
CA HIS A 690 41.43 5.61 23.98
C HIS A 690 40.07 6.31 23.99
N MET A 691 38.99 5.64 23.59
CA MET A 691 37.64 6.20 23.62
C MET A 691 37.10 6.29 25.06
N THR A 692 36.39 7.38 25.36
CA THR A 692 35.66 7.52 26.63
C THR A 692 34.51 6.48 26.71
N PRO A 693 34.02 6.11 27.90
CA PRO A 693 32.89 5.21 28.08
C PRO A 693 31.65 5.65 27.32
N GLU A 694 31.38 6.96 27.24
CA GLU A 694 30.25 7.51 26.50
C GLU A 694 30.40 7.27 24.99
N GLN A 695 31.60 7.42 24.44
CA GLN A 695 31.87 7.15 23.03
C GLN A 695 31.77 5.66 22.69
N LYS A 696 32.26 4.78 23.58
CA LYS A 696 32.13 3.32 23.44
C LYS A 696 30.67 2.89 23.50
N LEU A 697 29.91 3.48 24.43
CA LEU A 697 28.47 3.26 24.54
C LEU A 697 27.75 3.71 23.26
N GLY A 698 28.08 4.89 22.73
CA GLY A 698 27.51 5.39 21.49
C GLY A 698 27.77 4.46 20.29
N TYR A 699 28.93 3.80 20.23
CA TYR A 699 29.21 2.78 19.21
C TYR A 699 28.33 1.54 19.38
N VAL A 700 28.22 1.01 20.60
CA VAL A 700 27.38 -0.15 20.92
C VAL A 700 25.90 0.13 20.64
N LEU A 701 25.40 1.31 21.02
CA LEU A 701 24.03 1.71 20.75
C LEU A 701 23.76 1.79 19.24
N ARG A 702 24.69 2.34 18.46
CA ARG A 702 24.58 2.36 16.99
C ARG A 702 24.57 0.96 16.38
N LEU A 703 25.31 0.00 16.95
CA LEU A 703 25.27 -1.39 16.51
C LEU A 703 23.87 -1.99 16.74
N PHE A 704 23.31 -1.86 17.95
CA PHE A 704 21.98 -2.36 18.26
C PHE A 704 20.91 -1.72 17.38
N VAL A 705 20.91 -0.39 17.27
CA VAL A 705 19.98 0.34 16.39
C VAL A 705 20.17 -0.09 14.94
N GLY A 706 21.41 -0.28 14.48
CA GLY A 706 21.70 -0.74 13.12
C GLY A 706 21.15 -2.14 12.84
N VAL A 707 21.31 -3.08 13.78
CA VAL A 707 20.71 -4.42 13.68
C VAL A 707 19.19 -4.34 13.63
N SER A 708 18.56 -3.53 14.50
CA SER A 708 17.10 -3.33 14.48
C SER A 708 16.61 -2.75 13.15
N VAL A 709 17.31 -1.73 12.64
CA VAL A 709 16.96 -1.06 11.37
C VAL A 709 17.07 -2.01 10.19
N VAL A 710 18.10 -2.87 10.17
CA VAL A 710 18.25 -3.91 9.15
C VAL A 710 17.18 -5.00 9.28
N ALA A 711 16.86 -5.43 10.51
CA ALA A 711 15.79 -6.39 10.75
C ALA A 711 14.43 -5.87 10.24
N VAL A 712 14.07 -4.62 10.58
CA VAL A 712 12.84 -3.97 10.08
C VAL A 712 12.86 -3.83 8.57
N PHE A 713 14.00 -3.46 7.96
CA PHE A 713 14.13 -3.40 6.50
C PHE A 713 13.85 -4.77 5.84
N PHE A 714 14.41 -5.85 6.38
CA PHE A 714 14.11 -7.20 5.90
C PHE A 714 12.63 -7.57 6.09
N SER A 715 12.04 -7.23 7.23
CA SER A 715 10.61 -7.42 7.49
C SER A 715 9.71 -6.70 6.48
N VAL A 716 10.07 -5.48 6.08
CA VAL A 716 9.32 -4.72 5.06
C VAL A 716 9.55 -5.27 3.64
N LEU A 717 10.77 -5.70 3.31
CA LEU A 717 11.11 -6.23 1.98
C LEU A 717 10.44 -7.59 1.71
N PHE A 718 10.35 -8.43 2.74
CA PHE A 718 9.67 -9.73 2.70
C PHE A 718 8.30 -9.67 3.37
N LYS A 719 7.59 -8.54 3.23
CA LYS A 719 6.32 -8.31 3.94
C LYS A 719 5.33 -9.45 3.75
N ASP A 720 5.15 -9.96 2.54
CA ASP A 720 4.14 -11.00 2.24
C ASP A 720 4.51 -12.39 2.79
N GLN A 721 5.79 -12.62 3.09
CA GLN A 721 6.27 -13.88 3.71
C GLN A 721 6.28 -13.80 5.24
N ILE A 722 6.44 -12.60 5.80
CA ILE A 722 6.62 -12.39 7.24
C ILE A 722 5.31 -11.94 7.90
N PHE A 723 4.53 -11.13 7.20
CA PHE A 723 3.25 -10.60 7.63
C PHE A 723 2.20 -11.06 6.61
N GLY A 724 1.21 -11.86 7.04
CA GLY A 724 0.11 -12.25 6.16
C GLY A 724 -0.57 -11.01 5.53
N THR A 725 -1.13 -11.16 4.33
CA THR A 725 -1.77 -10.06 3.57
C THR A 725 -2.86 -9.35 4.38
N ASN A 726 -3.53 -10.08 5.26
CA ASN A 726 -4.60 -9.59 6.13
C ASN A 726 -4.11 -8.88 7.40
N SER A 727 -2.81 -8.86 7.67
CA SER A 727 -2.26 -8.23 8.87
C SER A 727 -2.36 -6.70 8.85
N VAL A 728 -2.40 -6.10 10.04
CA VAL A 728 -2.30 -4.64 10.23
C VAL A 728 -1.02 -4.08 9.61
N PHE A 729 0.09 -4.83 9.62
CA PHE A 729 1.33 -4.39 8.99
C PHE A 729 1.19 -4.23 7.46
N GLY A 730 0.47 -5.16 6.81
CA GLY A 730 0.09 -5.04 5.41
C GLY A 730 -0.74 -3.79 5.15
N TYR A 731 -1.75 -3.55 5.99
CA TYR A 731 -2.61 -2.36 5.91
C TYR A 731 -1.84 -1.04 6.11
N ILE A 732 -0.94 -0.98 7.09
CA ILE A 732 -0.08 0.17 7.37
C ILE A 732 0.80 0.51 6.16
N LEU A 733 1.43 -0.51 5.56
CA LEU A 733 2.28 -0.35 4.38
C LEU A 733 1.47 0.00 3.12
N GLY A 734 0.20 -0.42 3.05
CA GLY A 734 -0.73 -0.04 1.99
C GLY A 734 -1.16 1.43 2.04
N GLY A 735 -1.02 2.11 3.19
CA GLY A 735 -1.32 3.53 3.34
C GLY A 735 -2.83 3.85 3.38
N GLY A 736 -3.67 2.85 3.67
CA GLY A 736 -5.13 3.02 3.76
C GLY A 736 -5.63 3.67 5.06
N TRP A 737 -4.83 3.65 6.12
CA TRP A 737 -5.19 4.16 7.44
C TRP A 737 -5.40 5.69 7.48
N GLU A 738 -6.14 6.17 8.48
CA GLU A 738 -6.43 7.60 8.62
C GLU A 738 -5.19 8.40 9.03
N ARG A 739 -4.87 9.45 8.26
CA ARG A 739 -3.73 10.31 8.57
C ARG A 739 -3.99 11.10 9.86
N GLY A 740 -3.07 11.01 10.81
CA GLY A 740 -3.18 11.67 12.11
C GLY A 740 -2.10 11.22 13.08
N LEU A 741 -2.21 11.64 14.34
CA LEU A 741 -1.32 11.18 15.41
C LEU A 741 -1.87 9.87 15.99
N ASN A 742 -1.70 8.78 15.26
CA ASN A 742 -2.13 7.43 15.63
C ASN A 742 -0.97 6.43 15.57
N ILE A 743 -1.23 5.20 16.05
CA ILE A 743 -0.23 4.13 16.07
C ILE A 743 0.18 3.71 14.66
N PHE A 744 -0.72 3.78 13.67
CA PHE A 744 -0.46 3.46 12.27
C PHE A 744 0.54 4.44 11.65
N ALA A 745 0.35 5.76 11.83
CA ALA A 745 1.29 6.78 11.35
C ALA A 745 2.69 6.62 11.95
N LEU A 746 2.78 6.35 13.25
CA LEU A 746 4.05 6.13 13.94
C LEU A 746 4.77 4.90 13.37
N THR A 747 4.04 3.81 13.17
CA THR A 747 4.59 2.56 12.63
C THR A 747 5.05 2.74 11.19
N ALA A 748 4.21 3.33 10.32
CA ALA A 748 4.55 3.65 8.94
C ALA A 748 5.81 4.55 8.86
N SER A 749 5.87 5.57 9.72
CA SER A 749 7.03 6.46 9.85
C SER A 749 8.31 5.70 10.20
N VAL A 750 8.26 4.84 11.23
CA VAL A 750 9.42 4.06 11.69
C VAL A 750 9.88 3.09 10.60
N MET A 751 8.96 2.36 9.96
CA MET A 751 9.27 1.43 8.88
C MET A 751 9.90 2.13 7.67
N THR A 752 9.28 3.22 7.20
CA THR A 752 9.79 3.99 6.07
C THR A 752 11.15 4.62 6.40
N ALA A 753 11.33 5.14 7.62
CA ALA A 753 12.61 5.66 8.08
C ALA A 753 13.70 4.57 8.06
N CYS A 754 13.39 3.35 8.53
CA CYS A 754 14.33 2.23 8.47
C CYS A 754 14.72 1.89 7.04
N VAL A 755 13.76 1.88 6.11
CA VAL A 755 14.03 1.63 4.68
C VAL A 755 14.89 2.73 4.06
N ILE A 756 14.56 4.01 4.30
CA ILE A 756 15.33 5.14 3.76
C ILE A 756 16.76 5.15 4.34
N PHE A 757 16.92 4.88 5.65
CA PHE A 757 18.25 4.87 6.27
C PHE A 757 19.09 3.67 5.84
N THR A 758 18.51 2.48 5.67
CA THR A 758 19.24 1.32 5.13
C THR A 758 19.67 1.56 3.69
N LEU A 759 18.77 2.04 2.83
CA LEU A 759 19.10 2.37 1.43
C LEU A 759 20.17 3.47 1.36
N SER A 760 20.02 4.53 2.16
CA SER A 760 21.01 5.60 2.28
C SER A 760 22.35 5.06 2.75
N TRP A 761 22.37 4.14 3.72
CA TRP A 761 23.60 3.49 4.19
C TRP A 761 24.27 2.65 3.09
N VAL A 762 23.51 1.89 2.31
CA VAL A 762 24.05 1.13 1.16
C VAL A 762 24.65 2.08 0.11
N VAL A 763 23.92 3.13 -0.27
CA VAL A 763 24.41 4.14 -1.23
C VAL A 763 25.69 4.80 -0.71
N GLN A 764 25.71 5.22 0.55
CA GLN A 764 26.91 5.79 1.17
C GLN A 764 28.08 4.80 1.18
N LYS A 765 27.82 3.52 1.45
CA LYS A 765 28.86 2.49 1.44
C LYS A 765 29.43 2.27 0.04
N VAL A 766 28.59 2.25 -0.99
CA VAL A 766 29.00 2.18 -2.40
C VAL A 766 29.81 3.42 -2.80
N LEU A 767 29.35 4.62 -2.43
CA LEU A 767 30.08 5.87 -2.69
C LEU A 767 31.44 5.91 -2.00
N HIS A 768 31.55 5.35 -0.79
CA HIS A 768 32.83 5.21 -0.08
C HIS A 768 33.77 4.21 -0.76
N LEU A 769 33.27 3.06 -1.22
CA LEU A 769 34.08 2.09 -1.96
C LEU A 769 34.59 2.68 -3.29
N LEU A 770 33.74 3.43 -4.00
CA LEU A 770 34.12 4.16 -5.20
C LEU A 770 35.19 5.23 -4.89
N SER A 771 35.02 5.97 -3.80
CA SER A 771 35.97 6.99 -3.35
C SER A 771 37.39 6.45 -3.18
N ASP A 772 37.54 5.23 -2.68
CA ASP A 772 38.85 4.60 -2.47
C ASP A 772 39.50 4.16 -3.80
N ALA A 773 38.71 3.98 -4.87
CA ALA A 773 39.18 3.62 -6.22
C ALA A 773 39.48 4.85 -7.12
N LEU A 774 38.96 6.03 -6.76
CA LEU A 774 39.09 7.28 -7.52
C LEU A 774 40.29 8.11 -7.03
N SER A 775 40.81 9.01 -7.88
CA SER A 775 41.91 9.92 -7.52
C SER A 775 41.54 10.89 -6.38
N ALA A 776 42.52 11.61 -5.80
CA ALA A 776 42.30 12.56 -4.70
C ALA A 776 41.19 13.62 -4.94
N ARG A 777 40.93 13.98 -6.22
CA ARG A 777 39.80 14.85 -6.60
C ARG A 777 38.46 14.12 -6.47
N GLY A 778 38.39 12.85 -6.83
CA GLY A 778 37.21 12.00 -6.70
C GLY A 778 36.82 11.72 -5.25
N GLU A 779 37.80 11.58 -4.34
CA GLU A 779 37.51 11.42 -2.90
C GLU A 779 36.71 12.61 -2.33
N THR A 780 37.07 13.83 -2.74
CA THR A 780 36.38 15.04 -2.29
C THR A 780 34.94 15.09 -2.81
N VAL A 781 34.73 14.71 -4.08
CA VAL A 781 33.40 14.64 -4.71
C VAL A 781 32.54 13.57 -4.04
N CYS A 782 33.06 12.37 -3.83
CA CYS A 782 32.36 11.29 -3.14
C CYS A 782 31.96 11.69 -1.72
N ARG A 783 32.82 12.41 -0.99
CA ARG A 783 32.50 12.92 0.37
C ARG A 783 31.34 13.94 0.36
N LEU A 784 31.28 14.80 -0.65
CA LEU A 784 30.16 15.73 -0.84
C LEU A 784 28.88 14.97 -1.19
N LEU A 785 28.94 13.97 -2.07
CA LEU A 785 27.80 13.12 -2.42
C LEU A 785 27.27 12.35 -1.22
N VAL A 786 28.14 11.74 -0.41
CA VAL A 786 27.75 11.08 0.85
C VAL A 786 27.01 12.04 1.78
N SER A 787 27.51 13.28 1.90
CA SER A 787 26.85 14.31 2.72
C SER A 787 25.47 14.68 2.15
N LEU A 788 25.37 14.85 0.82
CA LEU A 788 24.11 15.13 0.14
C LEU A 788 23.09 14.00 0.33
N THR A 789 23.49 12.75 0.14
CA THR A 789 22.64 11.56 0.38
C THR A 789 22.17 11.48 1.83
N LYS A 790 23.04 11.79 2.79
CA LYS A 790 22.68 11.82 4.21
C LYS A 790 21.63 12.90 4.53
N TYR A 791 21.86 14.14 4.11
CA TYR A 791 20.92 15.23 4.37
C TYR A 791 19.61 15.06 3.59
N GLY A 792 19.67 14.58 2.36
CA GLY A 792 18.51 14.23 1.55
C GLY A 792 17.66 13.13 2.20
N ALA A 793 18.29 12.08 2.73
CA ALA A 793 17.59 11.04 3.47
C ALA A 793 16.89 11.59 4.72
N ILE A 794 17.57 12.43 5.52
CA ILE A 794 16.98 13.04 6.74
C ILE A 794 15.77 13.93 6.37
N LEU A 795 15.91 14.80 5.36
CA LEU A 795 14.82 15.67 4.92
C LEU A 795 13.66 14.88 4.31
N GLY A 796 13.95 13.84 3.53
CA GLY A 796 12.94 12.95 2.94
C GLY A 796 12.16 12.18 4.01
N THR A 797 12.86 11.62 5.01
CA THR A 797 12.20 10.97 6.15
C THR A 797 11.35 11.96 6.95
N LEU A 798 11.87 13.15 7.23
CA LEU A 798 11.10 14.19 7.93
C LEU A 798 9.83 14.58 7.15
N TYR A 799 9.96 14.81 5.85
CA TYR A 799 8.83 15.12 4.97
C TYR A 799 7.77 14.00 5.00
N TRP A 800 8.20 12.74 4.88
CA TRP A 800 7.30 11.59 4.94
C TRP A 800 6.61 11.45 6.31
N CYS A 801 7.34 11.63 7.40
CA CYS A 801 6.77 11.59 8.75
C CYS A 801 5.69 12.67 8.92
N LEU A 802 5.93 13.90 8.44
CA LEU A 802 4.92 14.96 8.48
C LEU A 802 3.70 14.58 7.61
N ALA A 803 3.91 13.96 6.46
CA ALA A 803 2.84 13.46 5.60
C ALA A 803 1.94 12.45 6.33
N THR A 804 2.57 11.48 7.01
CA THR A 804 1.86 10.43 7.74
C THR A 804 1.06 10.96 8.93
N VAL A 805 1.54 12.02 9.59
CA VAL A 805 0.85 12.65 10.73
C VAL A 805 -0.30 13.57 10.29
N GLY A 806 -0.54 13.70 8.98
CA GLY A 806 -1.65 14.49 8.43
C GLY A 806 -1.31 15.97 8.19
N VAL A 807 -0.02 16.34 8.21
CA VAL A 807 0.39 17.70 7.80
C VAL A 807 0.24 17.84 6.28
N ASP A 808 -0.30 18.98 5.83
CA ASP A 808 -0.39 19.29 4.40
C ASP A 808 1.01 19.46 3.77
N THR A 809 1.47 18.38 3.16
CA THR A 809 2.74 18.32 2.46
C THR A 809 2.76 19.16 1.18
N GLY A 810 1.61 19.51 0.62
CA GLY A 810 1.51 20.40 -0.54
C GLY A 810 2.02 21.80 -0.19
N THR A 811 1.53 22.36 0.92
CA THR A 811 2.00 23.66 1.44
C THR A 811 3.49 23.61 1.83
N LEU A 812 3.93 22.53 2.48
CA LEU A 812 5.36 22.36 2.82
C LEU A 812 6.23 22.32 1.57
N LEU A 813 5.85 21.54 0.56
CA LEU A 813 6.60 21.43 -0.69
C LEU A 813 6.61 22.75 -1.46
N ALA A 814 5.50 23.50 -1.46
CA ALA A 814 5.44 24.84 -2.05
C ALA A 814 6.45 25.80 -1.38
N SER A 815 6.54 25.78 -0.03
CA SER A 815 7.52 26.58 0.71
C SER A 815 8.97 26.13 0.48
N ALA A 816 9.22 24.82 0.41
CA ALA A 816 10.52 24.25 0.08
C ALA A 816 10.94 24.59 -1.37
N GLY A 817 9.96 24.77 -2.27
CA GLY A 817 10.17 25.27 -3.63
C GLY A 817 10.85 26.64 -3.65
N LEU A 818 10.45 27.58 -2.79
CA LEU A 818 11.09 28.90 -2.69
C LEU A 818 12.56 28.81 -2.27
N LEU A 819 12.85 27.96 -1.27
CA LEU A 819 14.23 27.72 -0.84
C LEU A 819 15.06 27.06 -1.96
N THR A 820 14.46 26.12 -2.69
CA THR A 820 15.09 25.44 -3.83
C THR A 820 15.40 26.43 -4.97
N LEU A 821 14.51 27.38 -5.24
CA LEU A 821 14.74 28.45 -6.21
C LEU A 821 15.92 29.34 -5.79
N ALA A 822 16.01 29.71 -4.52
CA ALA A 822 17.15 30.50 -4.01
C ALA A 822 18.49 29.76 -4.19
N ILE A 823 18.53 28.46 -3.86
CA ILE A 823 19.72 27.62 -4.07
C ILE A 823 20.05 27.51 -5.57
N SER A 824 19.03 27.35 -6.42
CA SER A 824 19.20 27.27 -7.88
C SER A 824 19.80 28.55 -8.46
N PHE A 825 19.35 29.72 -8.01
CA PHE A 825 19.94 30.99 -8.40
C PHE A 825 21.39 31.14 -7.93
N GLY A 826 21.72 30.68 -6.72
CA GLY A 826 23.09 30.67 -6.22
C GLY A 826 24.02 29.72 -6.99
N ALA A 827 23.48 28.62 -7.53
CA ALA A 827 24.23 27.64 -8.31
C ALA A 827 24.25 27.92 -9.83
N LYS A 828 23.50 28.91 -10.31
CA LYS A 828 23.32 29.20 -11.74
C LYS A 828 24.64 29.33 -12.50
N ASP A 829 25.58 30.10 -11.97
CA ASP A 829 26.89 30.33 -12.59
C ASP A 829 27.72 29.03 -12.68
N LEU A 830 27.63 28.17 -11.67
CA LEU A 830 28.35 26.89 -11.65
C LEU A 830 27.79 25.94 -12.74
N VAL A 831 26.46 25.88 -12.88
CA VAL A 831 25.82 25.05 -13.92
C VAL A 831 26.17 25.58 -15.31
N THR A 832 26.20 26.90 -15.47
CA THR A 832 26.58 27.53 -16.75
C THR A 832 28.05 27.23 -17.08
N ASP A 833 28.96 27.35 -16.11
CA ASP A 833 30.37 26.95 -16.27
C ASP A 833 30.51 25.48 -16.68
N LEU A 834 29.71 24.58 -16.07
CA LEU A 834 29.75 23.15 -16.34
C LEU A 834 29.30 22.82 -17.77
N LEU A 835 28.16 23.38 -18.18
CA LEU A 835 27.62 23.18 -19.52
C LEU A 835 28.53 23.78 -20.59
N SER A 836 29.04 25.00 -20.38
CA SER A 836 30.02 25.61 -21.29
C SER A 836 31.29 24.77 -21.39
N GLY A 837 31.78 24.20 -20.28
CA GLY A 837 32.92 23.28 -20.29
C GLY A 837 32.65 22.02 -21.09
N LEU A 838 31.45 21.45 -20.92
CA LEU A 838 31.01 20.27 -21.64
C LEU A 838 30.90 20.52 -23.15
N PHE A 839 30.34 21.67 -23.56
CA PHE A 839 30.29 22.08 -24.97
C PHE A 839 31.67 22.30 -25.57
N ILE A 840 32.60 22.96 -24.85
CA ILE A 840 33.99 23.12 -25.30
C ILE A 840 34.64 21.76 -25.60
N ILE A 841 34.42 20.76 -24.73
CA ILE A 841 34.97 19.41 -24.91
C ILE A 841 34.29 18.67 -26.08
N PHE A 842 32.96 18.74 -26.18
CA PHE A 842 32.20 18.02 -27.21
C PHE A 842 32.36 18.61 -28.61
N GLU A 843 32.26 19.93 -28.75
CA GLU A 843 32.41 20.62 -30.03
C GLU A 843 33.87 20.68 -30.46
N GLY A 844 34.80 20.67 -29.50
CA GLY A 844 36.23 20.59 -29.77
C GLY A 844 36.78 21.80 -30.52
N GLU A 845 36.22 22.99 -30.28
CA GLU A 845 36.62 24.24 -30.95
C GLU A 845 38.11 24.58 -30.75
N PHE A 846 38.65 24.19 -29.59
CA PHE A 846 40.07 24.17 -29.30
C PHE A 846 40.41 23.01 -28.37
N ARG A 847 41.65 22.54 -28.43
CA ARG A 847 42.14 21.38 -27.68
C ARG A 847 43.29 21.76 -26.75
N VAL A 848 43.61 20.86 -25.82
CA VAL A 848 44.83 20.99 -25.00
C VAL A 848 46.04 21.01 -25.94
N GLY A 849 46.88 22.04 -25.81
CA GLY A 849 48.01 22.31 -26.70
C GLY A 849 47.77 23.40 -27.75
N ASP A 850 46.52 23.81 -28.01
CA ASP A 850 46.23 24.92 -28.92
C ASP A 850 46.58 26.27 -28.28
N THR A 851 47.08 27.21 -29.07
CA THR A 851 47.19 28.62 -28.70
C THR A 851 45.88 29.34 -29.03
N ILE A 852 45.21 29.83 -27.99
CA ILE A 852 43.93 30.52 -28.10
C ILE A 852 44.04 31.95 -27.59
N SER A 853 43.21 32.84 -28.14
CA SER A 853 42.97 34.17 -27.59
C SER A 853 41.53 34.29 -27.14
N VAL A 854 41.32 34.66 -25.88
CA VAL A 854 40.01 34.85 -25.24
C VAL A 854 40.01 36.24 -24.60
N GLY A 855 39.28 37.18 -25.21
CA GLY A 855 39.32 38.59 -24.81
C GLY A 855 40.73 39.17 -24.92
N THR A 856 41.28 39.66 -23.81
CA THR A 856 42.66 40.20 -23.71
C THR A 856 43.72 39.14 -23.43
N ASN A 857 43.32 37.91 -23.12
CA ASN A 857 44.24 36.86 -22.68
C ASN A 857 44.58 35.95 -23.87
N THR A 858 45.86 35.86 -24.24
CA THR A 858 46.35 34.92 -25.25
C THR A 858 47.29 33.92 -24.59
N GLY A 859 47.13 32.63 -24.87
CA GLY A 859 47.99 31.61 -24.29
C GLY A 859 47.75 30.20 -24.84
N THR A 860 48.62 29.27 -24.48
CA THR A 860 48.51 27.84 -24.83
C THR A 860 47.65 27.10 -23.81
N VAL A 861 46.65 26.36 -24.27
CA VAL A 861 45.73 25.60 -23.39
C VAL A 861 46.47 24.45 -22.71
N MET A 862 46.47 24.42 -21.38
CA MET A 862 47.12 23.38 -20.58
C MET A 862 46.16 22.30 -20.09
N GLU A 863 44.99 22.70 -19.60
CA GLU A 863 43.98 21.81 -19.02
C GLU A 863 42.60 22.39 -19.32
N ILE A 864 41.72 21.58 -19.92
CA ILE A 864 40.29 21.89 -20.02
C ILE A 864 39.62 21.15 -18.88
N GLY A 865 39.36 21.86 -17.78
CA GLY A 865 38.64 21.31 -16.64
C GLY A 865 37.13 21.40 -16.83
N ILE A 866 36.40 20.70 -15.97
CA ILE A 866 34.93 20.65 -16.02
C ILE A 866 34.27 22.03 -15.81
N ARG A 867 34.91 22.91 -15.02
CA ARG A 867 34.42 24.28 -14.71
C ARG A 867 35.30 25.39 -15.30
N THR A 868 36.60 25.12 -15.45
CA THR A 868 37.59 26.15 -15.81
C THR A 868 38.58 25.62 -16.83
N THR A 869 38.98 26.47 -17.76
CA THR A 869 40.06 26.21 -18.71
C THR A 869 41.30 27.00 -18.29
N LYS A 870 42.47 26.34 -18.30
CA LYS A 870 43.74 26.95 -17.93
C LYS A 870 44.59 27.18 -19.17
N ILE A 871 45.08 28.41 -19.34
CA ILE A 871 46.00 28.78 -20.43
C ILE A 871 47.32 29.31 -19.87
N ASN A 872 48.43 29.05 -20.56
CA ASN A 872 49.75 29.61 -20.26
C ASN A 872 50.05 30.77 -21.22
N ASP A 873 50.32 31.96 -20.68
CA ASP A 873 50.52 33.19 -21.46
C ASP A 873 51.86 33.30 -22.20
N GLY A 874 52.73 32.28 -22.07
CA GLY A 874 54.06 32.25 -22.68
C GLY A 874 55.16 32.90 -21.82
N ASN A 875 54.79 33.59 -20.73
CA ASN A 875 55.69 34.04 -19.67
C ASN A 875 55.69 33.07 -18.47
N ASP A 876 55.15 31.87 -18.66
CA ASP A 876 54.94 30.83 -17.66
C ASP A 876 53.90 31.16 -16.58
N ASN A 877 53.03 32.15 -16.82
CA ASN A 877 51.88 32.41 -15.95
C ASN A 877 50.68 31.54 -16.35
N VAL A 878 49.98 30.97 -15.37
CA VAL A 878 48.77 30.18 -15.57
C VAL A 878 47.53 31.03 -15.34
N ILE A 879 46.79 31.31 -16.39
CA ILE A 879 45.52 32.03 -16.34
C ILE A 879 44.38 31.01 -16.25
N VAL A 880 43.56 31.13 -15.20
CA VAL A 880 42.38 30.27 -14.97
C VAL A 880 41.13 31.02 -15.43
N LEU A 881 40.50 30.55 -16.49
CA LEU A 881 39.29 31.12 -17.05
C LEU A 881 38.08 30.26 -16.66
N ARG A 882 37.00 30.90 -16.19
CA ARG A 882 35.70 30.24 -16.05
C ARG A 882 35.18 29.87 -17.43
N ASN A 883 34.68 28.65 -17.62
CA ASN A 883 34.21 28.20 -18.92
C ASN A 883 33.05 29.05 -19.45
N SER A 884 32.15 29.55 -18.58
CA SER A 884 31.06 30.45 -19.00
C SER A 884 31.54 31.84 -19.47
N ALA A 885 32.73 32.26 -19.05
CA ALA A 885 33.33 33.54 -19.43
C ALA A 885 34.13 33.45 -20.75
N ILE A 886 34.24 32.26 -21.34
CA ILE A 886 34.94 32.03 -22.60
C ILE A 886 33.96 32.32 -23.73
N SER A 887 33.97 33.57 -24.20
CA SER A 887 33.22 34.00 -25.38
C SER A 887 34.18 34.54 -26.45
N ASN A 888 33.84 34.37 -27.73
CA ASN A 888 34.63 34.81 -28.89
C ASN A 888 36.09 34.30 -28.88
N VAL A 889 36.26 32.97 -28.83
CA VAL A 889 37.58 32.35 -28.87
C VAL A 889 38.18 32.41 -30.27
N VAL A 890 39.40 32.94 -30.38
CA VAL A 890 40.19 32.86 -31.60
C VAL A 890 41.22 31.74 -31.42
N ASN A 891 41.02 30.61 -32.09
CA ASN A 891 42.00 29.53 -32.13
C ASN A 891 43.05 29.83 -33.21
N ARG A 892 44.29 30.08 -32.78
CA ARG A 892 45.39 30.50 -33.66
C ARG A 892 46.17 29.32 -34.26
N THR A 893 45.86 28.10 -33.85
CA THR A 893 46.60 26.87 -34.20
C THR A 893 45.83 25.96 -35.16
N LYS A 894 44.52 26.20 -35.31
CA LYS A 894 43.62 25.38 -36.14
C LYS A 894 43.96 25.47 -37.64
N LEU A 895 44.50 26.61 -38.07
CA LEU A 895 45.03 26.86 -39.41
C LEU A 895 46.46 27.36 -39.30
N ASP A 896 47.19 27.32 -40.41
CA ASP A 896 48.52 27.92 -40.47
C ASP A 896 48.43 29.44 -40.35
N SER A 897 49.45 30.01 -39.72
CA SER A 897 49.54 31.43 -39.45
C SER A 897 50.40 32.16 -40.47
N PHE A 898 50.17 33.45 -40.63
CA PHE A 898 51.01 34.30 -41.46
C PHE A 898 51.96 35.11 -40.58
N ALA A 899 53.26 34.92 -40.80
CA ALA A 899 54.30 35.84 -40.34
C ALA A 899 54.31 37.02 -41.30
N THR A 900 53.88 38.19 -40.80
CA THR A 900 53.83 39.42 -41.59
C THR A 900 54.96 40.33 -41.16
N ILE A 901 55.73 40.81 -42.12
CA ILE A 901 56.73 41.86 -41.89
C ILE A 901 56.45 43.03 -42.82
N ASP A 902 56.52 44.22 -42.23
CA ASP A 902 56.44 45.49 -42.92
C ASP A 902 57.83 46.09 -42.92
N VAL A 903 58.31 46.45 -44.11
CA VAL A 903 59.65 47.00 -44.33
C VAL A 903 59.49 48.33 -45.05
N GLU A 904 60.12 49.37 -44.53
CA GLU A 904 60.06 50.71 -45.11
C GLU A 904 61.25 50.92 -46.05
N VAL A 905 60.99 51.47 -47.23
CA VAL A 905 61.99 51.86 -48.24
C VAL A 905 61.69 53.29 -48.71
N SER A 906 62.68 54.01 -49.26
CA SER A 906 62.46 55.40 -49.72
C SER A 906 61.54 55.47 -50.95
N VAL A 907 60.74 56.54 -51.08
CA VAL A 907 59.85 56.75 -52.26
C VAL A 907 60.63 56.98 -53.55
N GLY A 908 61.88 57.47 -53.46
CA GLY A 908 62.74 57.71 -54.61
C GLY A 908 63.38 56.45 -55.22
N GLU A 909 63.16 55.28 -54.61
CA GLU A 909 63.67 54.00 -55.13
C GLU A 909 62.88 53.54 -56.37
N ASP A 910 63.58 52.95 -57.34
CA ASP A 910 62.95 52.41 -58.55
C ASP A 910 62.14 51.15 -58.21
N LEU A 911 60.81 51.30 -58.16
CA LEU A 911 59.90 50.22 -57.76
C LEU A 911 60.02 48.97 -58.67
N PRO A 912 60.04 49.08 -60.01
CA PRO A 912 60.39 47.97 -60.90
C PRO A 912 61.70 47.26 -60.55
N HIS A 913 62.74 47.99 -60.14
CA HIS A 913 64.01 47.40 -59.72
C HIS A 913 63.85 46.62 -58.40
N LEU A 914 63.23 47.23 -57.39
CA LEU A 914 62.95 46.60 -56.10
C LEU A 914 62.10 45.32 -56.26
N GLU A 915 61.05 45.36 -57.07
CA GLU A 915 60.18 44.21 -57.31
C GLU A 915 60.93 43.07 -58.02
N ASN A 916 61.83 43.37 -58.95
CA ASN A 916 62.69 42.37 -59.59
C ASN A 916 63.67 41.75 -58.59
N VAL A 917 64.30 42.55 -57.73
CA VAL A 917 65.21 42.07 -56.66
C VAL A 917 64.45 41.16 -55.69
N LEU A 918 63.26 41.55 -55.25
CA LEU A 918 62.41 40.74 -54.38
C LEU A 918 61.99 39.44 -55.06
N LYS A 919 61.63 39.49 -56.35
CA LYS A 919 61.24 38.31 -57.13
C LYS A 919 62.36 37.26 -57.22
N GLU A 920 63.62 37.68 -57.31
CA GLU A 920 64.76 36.76 -57.33
C GLU A 920 65.19 36.27 -55.94
N ALA A 921 65.07 37.13 -54.93
CA ALA A 921 65.65 36.87 -53.61
C ALA A 921 64.69 36.19 -52.63
N LEU A 922 63.37 36.43 -52.72
CA LEU A 922 62.37 35.80 -51.84
C LEU A 922 62.39 34.26 -51.91
N PRO A 923 62.52 33.60 -53.08
CA PRO A 923 62.66 32.13 -53.13
C PRO A 923 63.93 31.62 -52.42
N ARG A 924 65.05 32.36 -52.51
CA ARG A 924 66.30 32.00 -51.81
C ARG A 924 66.19 32.17 -50.30
N ILE A 925 65.39 33.13 -49.83
CA ILE A 925 65.09 33.29 -48.41
C ILE A 925 64.21 32.13 -47.93
N ALA A 926 63.27 31.66 -48.74
CA ALA A 926 62.45 30.49 -48.43
C ALA A 926 63.31 29.23 -48.17
N GLU A 927 64.29 28.96 -49.04
CA GLU A 927 65.20 27.80 -48.89
C GLU A 927 66.06 27.85 -47.61
N ARG A 928 66.42 29.06 -47.15
CA ARG A 928 67.28 29.24 -45.97
C ARG A 928 66.52 29.15 -44.65
N GLN A 929 65.19 29.27 -44.68
CA GLN A 929 64.38 29.34 -43.48
C GLN A 929 63.38 28.19 -43.43
N PRO A 930 63.72 27.07 -42.75
CA PRO A 930 62.87 25.87 -42.70
C PRO A 930 61.54 26.07 -41.96
N MET A 931 61.33 27.23 -41.31
CA MET A 931 60.07 27.56 -40.64
C MET A 931 58.98 28.08 -41.60
N ILE A 932 59.31 28.35 -42.86
CA ILE A 932 58.37 28.79 -43.89
C ILE A 932 57.72 27.56 -44.52
N LEU A 933 56.39 27.49 -44.44
CA LEU A 933 55.59 26.44 -45.09
C LEU A 933 55.23 26.83 -46.53
N ASP A 934 54.95 28.11 -46.76
CA ASP A 934 54.57 28.68 -48.06
C ASP A 934 54.89 30.19 -48.10
N GLY A 935 55.34 30.72 -49.24
CA GLY A 935 55.92 32.06 -49.35
C GLY A 935 57.46 32.09 -49.19
N PRO A 936 58.09 33.24 -48.92
CA PRO A 936 57.53 34.55 -48.62
C PRO A 936 57.00 35.27 -49.88
N PHE A 937 55.81 35.86 -49.77
CA PHE A 937 55.14 36.60 -50.83
C PHE A 937 55.18 38.10 -50.57
N TYR A 938 55.63 38.85 -51.56
CA TYR A 938 55.44 40.30 -51.60
C TYR A 938 53.96 40.62 -51.86
N ARG A 939 53.38 41.47 -51.02
CA ARG A 939 51.95 41.86 -51.07
C ARG A 939 51.74 43.29 -51.61
N GLY A 940 52.77 43.91 -52.16
CA GLY A 940 52.71 45.29 -52.61
C GLY A 940 53.08 46.29 -51.52
N ILE A 941 52.85 47.56 -51.85
CA ILE A 941 52.97 48.70 -50.94
C ILE A 941 51.69 48.78 -50.11
N VAL A 942 51.81 48.69 -48.78
CA VAL A 942 50.67 48.72 -47.85
C VAL A 942 50.44 50.10 -47.24
N ALA A 943 51.45 50.96 -47.26
CA ALA A 943 51.36 52.36 -46.86
C ALA A 943 52.36 53.19 -47.68
N LEU A 944 51.96 54.42 -48.03
CA LEU A 944 52.81 55.40 -48.71
C LEU A 944 52.80 56.69 -47.88
N SER A 945 53.99 57.16 -47.51
CA SER A 945 54.20 58.43 -46.80
C SER A 945 54.89 59.43 -47.73
N THR A 946 55.11 60.66 -47.27
CA THR A 946 55.77 61.71 -48.07
C THR A 946 57.21 61.37 -48.49
N SER A 947 57.89 60.45 -47.79
CA SER A 947 59.29 60.11 -48.03
C SER A 947 59.61 58.62 -47.98
N THR A 948 58.68 57.76 -47.54
CA THR A 948 58.85 56.30 -47.50
C THR A 948 57.63 55.57 -48.07
N MET A 949 57.88 54.41 -48.68
CA MET A 949 56.86 53.42 -49.02
C MET A 949 57.08 52.16 -48.16
N THR A 950 56.02 51.65 -47.53
CA THR A 950 56.06 50.43 -46.72
C THR A 950 55.67 49.24 -47.56
N ILE A 951 56.62 48.34 -47.81
CA ILE A 951 56.38 47.07 -48.49
C ILE A 951 56.03 45.98 -47.48
N ARG A 952 55.02 45.16 -47.80
CA ARG A 952 54.62 44.03 -46.96
C ARG A 952 55.08 42.72 -47.57
N VAL A 953 55.75 41.92 -46.75
CA VAL A 953 56.11 40.53 -47.09
C VAL A 953 55.44 39.61 -46.07
N ILE A 954 54.72 38.60 -46.57
CA ILE A 954 54.07 37.60 -45.73
C ILE A 954 54.62 36.22 -46.02
N ALA A 955 54.82 35.41 -44.98
CA ALA A 955 55.14 33.99 -45.13
C ALA A 955 54.21 33.15 -44.26
N ARG A 956 53.69 32.07 -44.82
CA ARG A 956 52.89 31.09 -44.10
C ARG A 956 53.79 30.21 -43.24
N CYS A 957 53.42 30.00 -41.99
CA CYS A 957 54.17 29.21 -41.02
C CYS A 957 53.26 28.64 -39.93
N SER A 958 53.75 27.70 -39.13
CA SER A 958 53.04 27.26 -37.93
C SER A 958 53.03 28.37 -36.86
N GLU A 959 51.92 28.57 -36.14
CA GLU A 959 51.79 29.62 -35.11
C GLU A 959 52.94 29.63 -34.08
N LYS A 960 53.41 28.44 -33.65
CA LYS A 960 54.54 28.27 -32.73
C LYS A 960 55.82 28.97 -33.19
N ASN A 961 56.05 29.02 -34.50
CA ASN A 961 57.25 29.59 -35.11
C ASN A 961 57.05 31.01 -35.62
N ARG A 962 55.82 31.56 -35.59
CA ARG A 962 55.47 32.85 -36.20
C ARG A 962 56.37 34.00 -35.72
N SER A 963 56.49 34.19 -34.41
CA SER A 963 57.32 35.27 -33.84
C SER A 963 58.82 35.07 -34.10
N ALA A 964 59.29 33.82 -34.21
CA ALA A 964 60.68 33.54 -34.59
C ALA A 964 60.91 33.83 -36.08
N LEU A 965 59.97 33.45 -36.93
CA LEU A 965 60.02 33.68 -38.36
C LEU A 965 59.93 35.16 -38.72
N GLU A 966 59.05 35.95 -38.09
CA GLU A 966 58.97 37.40 -38.28
C GLU A 966 60.32 38.08 -37.99
N ARG A 967 61.01 37.69 -36.92
CA ARG A 967 62.34 38.21 -36.58
C ARG A 967 63.39 37.80 -37.62
N ASN A 968 63.36 36.56 -38.08
CA ASN A 968 64.29 36.06 -39.09
C ASN A 968 64.05 36.73 -40.46
N LEU A 969 62.80 36.89 -40.86
CA LEU A 969 62.44 37.58 -42.10
C LEU A 969 62.83 39.07 -42.05
N LYS A 970 62.61 39.76 -40.93
CA LYS A 970 63.08 41.16 -40.76
C LYS A 970 64.60 41.25 -40.93
N ARG A 971 65.35 40.29 -40.35
CA ARG A 971 66.80 40.21 -40.51
C ARG A 971 67.22 39.95 -41.95
N GLU A 972 66.64 38.96 -42.63
CA GLU A 972 66.97 38.65 -44.03
C GLU A 972 66.60 39.80 -44.97
N MET A 973 65.45 40.45 -44.76
CA MET A 973 65.04 41.63 -45.52
C MET A 973 66.02 42.79 -45.32
N ARG A 974 66.47 43.04 -44.09
CA ARG A 974 67.49 44.06 -43.84
C ARG A 974 68.79 43.77 -44.58
N LEU A 975 69.26 42.52 -44.56
CA LEU A 975 70.49 42.11 -45.25
C LEU A 975 70.35 42.18 -46.79
N LEU A 976 69.16 41.88 -47.31
CA LEU A 976 68.84 41.96 -48.73
C LEU A 976 68.87 43.41 -49.22
N LEU A 977 68.18 44.32 -48.53
CA LEU A 977 68.16 45.74 -48.90
C LEU A 977 69.58 46.33 -48.90
N THR A 978 70.39 46.03 -47.89
CA THR A 978 71.79 46.49 -47.82
C THR A 978 72.68 45.92 -48.94
N ARG A 979 72.44 44.69 -49.41
CA ARG A 979 73.27 44.07 -50.47
C ARG A 979 73.01 44.68 -51.84
N HIS A 980 71.81 45.19 -52.08
CA HIS A 980 71.38 45.79 -53.34
C HIS A 980 71.42 47.32 -53.32
N ASP A 981 72.05 47.92 -52.28
CA ASP A 981 72.18 49.37 -52.07
C ASP A 981 70.83 50.12 -52.06
N ILE A 982 69.77 49.45 -51.61
CA ILE A 982 68.43 50.02 -51.52
C ILE A 982 68.33 50.76 -50.20
N ALA A 983 68.18 52.09 -50.26
CA ALA A 983 68.26 52.96 -49.11
C ALA A 983 67.01 52.85 -48.21
N PRO A 984 67.16 52.48 -46.93
CA PRO A 984 66.05 52.36 -46.00
C PRO A 984 65.76 53.68 -45.24
N TYR A 985 66.35 54.81 -45.64
CA TYR A 985 66.21 56.11 -44.96
C TYR A 985 66.10 57.29 -45.93
N GLN A 986 65.65 58.45 -45.41
CA GLN A 986 65.51 59.73 -46.12
C GLN A 986 66.80 60.15 -46.85
N LEU A 987 66.69 60.53 -48.13
CA LEU A 987 67.61 61.47 -48.74
C LEU A 987 67.17 62.88 -48.33
N GLN A 988 67.93 63.54 -47.44
CA GLN A 988 67.83 64.99 -47.28
C GLN A 988 68.58 65.61 -48.45
N PHE A 989 67.87 66.33 -49.33
CA PHE A 989 68.53 67.24 -50.26
C PHE A 989 68.88 68.50 -49.47
N GLU A 990 70.19 68.76 -49.32
CA GLU A 990 70.69 70.01 -48.77
C GLU A 990 70.50 71.08 -49.87
N HIS A 991 69.67 72.08 -49.59
CA HIS A 991 69.50 73.24 -50.46
C HIS A 991 70.55 74.27 -50.05
N ASP A 992 71.54 74.55 -50.91
CA ASP A 992 72.54 75.59 -50.66
C ASP A 992 71.86 76.97 -50.56
N GLU A 993 71.94 77.60 -49.39
CA GLU A 993 71.31 78.91 -49.05
C GLU A 993 72.02 80.13 -49.69
N ASP A 994 72.34 80.10 -50.99
CA ASP A 994 72.97 81.25 -51.69
C ASP A 994 72.30 81.59 -53.05
N ASP A 995 70.97 81.54 -53.13
CA ASP A 995 70.23 82.24 -54.21
C ASP A 995 69.00 82.98 -53.66
N HIS A 996 69.24 84.19 -53.16
CA HIS A 996 68.18 85.18 -52.94
C HIS A 996 67.79 85.83 -54.26
N SER A 997 66.91 85.16 -55.00
CA SER A 997 66.09 85.81 -56.02
C SER A 997 64.70 86.10 -55.42
N PRO A 998 64.23 87.37 -55.39
CA PRO A 998 62.92 87.71 -54.83
C PRO A 998 61.78 87.09 -55.65
N LEU A 999 60.76 86.64 -54.92
CA LEU A 999 59.53 85.98 -55.37
C LEU A 999 58.84 86.74 -56.53
N SER A 1000 58.32 86.00 -57.50
CA SER A 1000 57.54 86.57 -58.60
C SER A 1000 56.09 86.82 -58.16
N GLU A 1001 55.45 87.86 -58.72
CA GLU A 1001 54.07 88.26 -58.42
C GLU A 1001 53.01 87.15 -58.62
N GLY A 1002 53.33 86.02 -59.26
CA GLY A 1002 52.41 84.89 -59.41
C GLY A 1002 52.21 84.04 -58.14
N GLU A 1003 53.16 84.04 -57.21
CA GLU A 1003 53.12 83.19 -56.01
C GLU A 1003 52.41 83.88 -54.82
N ALA A 1004 52.17 85.20 -54.90
CA ALA A 1004 51.35 85.92 -53.92
C ALA A 1004 49.84 85.74 -54.18
N ASP A 1005 49.41 85.64 -55.45
CA ASP A 1005 48.00 85.43 -55.81
C ASP A 1005 47.53 83.99 -55.51
N GLU A 1006 48.42 82.98 -55.58
CA GLU A 1006 48.09 81.59 -55.21
C GLU A 1006 47.93 81.39 -53.69
N LEU A 1007 48.59 82.22 -52.87
CA LEU A 1007 48.42 82.24 -51.41
C LEU A 1007 47.08 82.86 -50.99
N GLU A 1008 46.60 83.92 -51.67
CA GLU A 1008 45.26 84.50 -51.42
C GLU A 1008 44.14 83.54 -51.89
N GLY A 1009 44.38 82.78 -52.96
CA GLY A 1009 43.50 81.71 -53.42
C GLY A 1009 43.37 80.55 -52.43
N ALA A 1010 44.47 80.14 -51.81
CA ALA A 1010 44.50 79.06 -50.81
C ALA A 1010 43.77 79.45 -49.51
N ASP A 1011 43.93 80.68 -49.00
CA ASP A 1011 43.23 81.15 -47.80
C ASP A 1011 41.71 81.33 -48.04
N SER A 1012 41.30 81.76 -49.25
CA SER A 1012 39.87 81.85 -49.59
C SER A 1012 39.16 80.49 -49.68
N PHE A 1013 39.89 79.43 -50.06
CA PHE A 1013 39.39 78.05 -50.08
C PHE A 1013 39.21 77.50 -48.65
N VAL A 1014 40.10 77.87 -47.72
CA VAL A 1014 40.02 77.49 -46.30
C VAL A 1014 38.82 78.14 -45.60
N GLU A 1015 38.55 79.44 -45.83
CA GLU A 1015 37.34 80.09 -45.30
C GLU A 1015 36.03 79.50 -45.86
N SER A 1016 36.04 78.99 -47.11
CA SER A 1016 34.87 78.36 -47.73
C SER A 1016 34.52 76.99 -47.12
N GLN A 1017 35.51 76.26 -46.60
CA GLN A 1017 35.31 75.00 -45.88
C GLN A 1017 34.76 75.21 -44.47
N ASP A 1018 35.24 76.22 -43.74
CA ASP A 1018 34.72 76.53 -42.40
C ASP A 1018 33.25 77.00 -42.43
N ALA A 1019 32.82 77.72 -43.48
CA ALA A 1019 31.42 78.10 -43.69
C ALA A 1019 30.49 76.93 -44.04
N SER A 1020 31.02 75.83 -44.59
CA SER A 1020 30.25 74.62 -44.93
C SER A 1020 30.15 73.62 -43.77
N ILE A 1021 31.13 73.63 -42.86
CA ILE A 1021 31.10 72.91 -41.58
C ILE A 1021 30.05 73.53 -40.63
N GLY A 1022 29.94 74.86 -40.56
CA GLY A 1022 28.89 75.55 -39.76
C GLY A 1022 27.44 75.25 -40.19
N LYS A 1023 27.18 74.99 -41.48
CA LYS A 1023 25.84 74.61 -41.99
C LYS A 1023 25.48 73.14 -41.71
N TYR A 1024 26.45 72.29 -41.42
CA TYR A 1024 26.23 70.90 -41.02
C TYR A 1024 25.86 70.80 -39.53
N ASP A 1025 26.44 71.65 -38.68
CA ASP A 1025 26.13 71.72 -37.24
C ASP A 1025 24.77 72.37 -36.93
N GLU A 1026 24.31 73.35 -37.73
CA GLU A 1026 22.92 73.87 -37.62
C GLU A 1026 21.84 72.83 -38.02
N LYS A 1027 22.15 71.90 -38.94
CA LYS A 1027 21.24 70.81 -39.33
C LYS A 1027 21.18 69.69 -38.30
N ARG A 1028 22.26 69.47 -37.53
CA ARG A 1028 22.31 68.50 -36.43
C ARG A 1028 21.58 69.02 -35.18
N ALA A 1029 21.68 70.33 -34.89
CA ALA A 1029 20.95 70.98 -33.79
C ALA A 1029 19.41 71.11 -34.02
N LYS A 1030 18.92 70.95 -35.25
CA LYS A 1030 17.47 70.94 -35.57
C LYS A 1030 16.80 69.56 -35.53
N LYS A 1031 17.57 68.46 -35.45
CA LYS A 1031 17.02 67.10 -35.42
C LYS A 1031 16.86 66.53 -33.99
N ASP A 1032 17.53 67.14 -33.00
CA ASP A 1032 17.41 66.83 -31.56
C ASP A 1032 16.32 67.65 -30.82
N LYS A 1033 15.39 68.27 -31.56
CA LYS A 1033 14.16 68.90 -31.03
C LYS A 1033 12.93 68.37 -31.77
N ASP A 1034 12.65 67.08 -31.62
CA ASP A 1034 11.31 66.54 -31.88
C ASP A 1034 10.99 65.45 -30.83
N PRO A 1035 10.23 65.76 -29.76
CA PRO A 1035 10.01 64.86 -28.64
C PRO A 1035 8.73 64.02 -28.78
N ASP A 1036 8.36 63.57 -29.97
CA ASP A 1036 7.21 62.68 -30.13
C ASP A 1036 7.28 61.80 -31.40
N ALA A 1037 7.85 60.60 -31.26
CA ALA A 1037 7.59 59.48 -32.16
C ALA A 1037 8.08 58.15 -31.53
N ARG A 1038 7.22 57.50 -30.75
CA ARG A 1038 7.27 56.03 -30.62
C ARG A 1038 6.86 55.42 -31.98
N PRO A 1039 7.43 54.25 -32.35
CA PRO A 1039 6.61 53.06 -32.24
C PRO A 1039 7.36 51.78 -31.79
N GLU A 1040 6.63 51.00 -31.00
CA GLU A 1040 6.50 49.53 -30.97
C GLU A 1040 7.54 48.67 -31.73
N ALA A 1041 8.30 47.86 -30.97
CA ALA A 1041 8.11 46.42 -30.80
C ALA A 1041 9.12 45.87 -29.78
#